data_AF-A0A956JGQ0-F1
#
_entry.id   AF-A0A956JGQ0-F1
#
_cell.length_a   1.000
_cell.length_b   1.000
_cell.length_c   1.000
_cell.angle_alpha   90.00
_cell.angle_beta   90.00
_cell.angle_gamma   90.00
#
_symmetry.space_group_name_H-M   'P 1'
#
loop_
_entity.id
_entity.type
_entity.pdbx_description
1 polymer ?
#
loop_
_entity_poly.entity_id
_entity_poly.type
_entity_poly.pdbx_seq_one_letter_code
_entity_poly.pdbx_strand_id
1 'polypeptide(L)'
;MPTASPNLAHDALENLVFASIAGVRLTQDSPLLPDVWIELGLRGEGESVELLLTPHRQSSALALAQALDGRLARPAEARLAHTQGIVAARLDLADLVRAALPLTTWWQRYLVVPVDGAPGGELLDLLADPTLARTIRDRLLRGLENQGATGAAGPLLLPAPPGARARHLSTDLLWLATVVGALVLIRRRGGLARAADPKAVIASLSPTARVEAFLGLLSGLTPAARGAPLWSVSLNRRGTIAMLRSTATVKADAARTVFGVAGAGVRWAVLDSGIDARHLGFRRRDRDGAPVPLRAGDWRGATRIAATYDLTSLRECLAARSVDELPEALRARLDDAGRTSAADLLEHTRRFGVDWLRWRALLEVPHDPSYEAPQHKHGTHVAGILGADWRPDDDPEDALESERGALRPEAARLGVAPEIELYDVRVADSDGGYDELALIAALQLVRALNAEHEHVEIAGVNLSLSLRHDVSNYACGRTPVCEECERLVASGVVAVAAAGNLGRARYLGSDGEVDEGYRSVSITDPGNADAVITVGATHRADPYAYGVSYFSSRGPTGDGRLKPDLVAPGEKVLSTVPGNREERMDGTSMAAPHVSGAVALLLSRHPELVGRPRELKQILTESAIDLGRERYFQGAGLLDVLAALESI
;
A
#
# COMPACT_ATOMS: atom_id res chain seq x y z
N MET A 1 -23.51 -1.29 -27.21
CA MET A 1 -22.40 -2.11 -27.72
C MET A 1 -21.30 -2.08 -26.67
N PRO A 2 -20.68 -3.22 -26.31
CA PRO A 2 -19.72 -3.26 -25.22
C PRO A 2 -18.45 -2.50 -25.61
N THR A 3 -18.12 -1.48 -24.82
CA THR A 3 -16.81 -0.80 -24.85
C THR A 3 -15.75 -1.78 -24.36
N ALA A 4 -14.62 -1.88 -25.05
CA ALA A 4 -13.52 -2.73 -24.62
C ALA A 4 -13.06 -2.35 -23.20
N SER A 5 -12.57 -3.32 -22.43
CA SER A 5 -11.90 -3.06 -21.14
C SER A 5 -10.75 -2.05 -21.35
N PRO A 6 -10.56 -1.02 -20.49
CA PRO A 6 -9.51 -0.01 -20.63
C PRO A 6 -8.11 -0.58 -20.87
N ASN A 7 -7.83 -1.78 -20.36
CA ASN A 7 -6.57 -2.48 -20.51
C ASN A 7 -6.28 -2.86 -21.98
N LEU A 8 -7.28 -3.25 -22.77
CA LEU A 8 -7.07 -3.68 -24.16
C LEU A 8 -6.68 -2.54 -25.10
N ALA A 9 -7.20 -1.33 -24.87
CA ALA A 9 -6.86 -0.14 -25.65
C ALA A 9 -5.44 0.34 -25.31
N HIS A 10 -5.09 0.30 -24.02
CA HIS A 10 -3.74 0.59 -23.55
C HIS A 10 -2.71 -0.37 -24.17
N ASP A 11 -2.92 -1.68 -24.06
CA ASP A 11 -2.02 -2.70 -24.61
C ASP A 11 -1.83 -2.55 -26.14
N ALA A 12 -2.89 -2.20 -26.87
CA ALA A 12 -2.81 -2.00 -28.32
C ALA A 12 -1.96 -0.78 -28.70
N LEU A 13 -2.06 0.32 -27.94
CA LEU A 13 -1.24 1.52 -28.12
C LEU A 13 0.20 1.30 -27.67
N GLU A 14 0.40 0.57 -26.58
CA GLU A 14 1.70 0.18 -26.08
C GLU A 14 2.48 -0.61 -27.15
N ASN A 15 1.82 -1.60 -27.78
CA ASN A 15 2.39 -2.34 -28.89
C ASN A 15 2.73 -1.45 -30.11
N LEU A 16 1.93 -0.42 -30.40
CA LEU A 16 2.21 0.54 -31.48
C LEU A 16 3.42 1.42 -31.16
N VAL A 17 3.54 1.91 -29.92
CA VAL A 17 4.60 2.82 -29.47
C VAL A 17 5.94 2.09 -29.34
N PHE A 18 5.94 0.87 -28.80
CA PHE A 18 7.15 0.05 -28.62
C PHE A 18 7.49 -0.86 -29.81
N ALA A 19 6.73 -0.80 -30.90
CA ALA A 19 7.03 -1.54 -32.12
C ALA A 19 8.45 -1.20 -32.61
N SER A 20 9.27 -2.23 -32.83
CA SER A 20 10.61 -2.05 -33.37
C SER A 20 10.54 -1.63 -34.83
N ILE A 21 11.30 -0.61 -35.19
CA ILE A 21 11.46 -0.17 -36.58
C ILE A 21 12.92 -0.39 -36.96
N ALA A 22 13.13 -1.23 -37.98
CA ALA A 22 14.46 -1.63 -38.45
C ALA A 22 15.37 -2.24 -37.35
N GLY A 23 14.80 -2.99 -36.39
CA GLY A 23 15.54 -3.74 -35.36
C GLY A 23 15.91 -2.93 -34.11
N VAL A 24 15.55 -1.64 -34.04
CA VAL A 24 15.80 -0.77 -32.87
C VAL A 24 14.48 -0.51 -32.14
N ARG A 25 14.48 -0.60 -30.80
CA ARG A 25 13.37 -0.15 -29.93
C ARG A 25 13.61 1.33 -29.60
N LEU A 26 12.96 2.21 -30.35
CA LEU A 26 13.18 3.66 -30.25
C LEU A 26 12.28 4.30 -29.19
N THR A 27 12.71 4.19 -27.93
CA THR A 27 12.17 5.01 -26.83
C THR A 27 13.25 5.58 -25.91
N GLN A 28 14.54 5.29 -26.14
CA GLN A 28 15.62 5.72 -25.26
C GLN A 28 16.03 7.20 -25.45
N ASP A 29 15.90 7.74 -26.67
CA ASP A 29 16.33 9.12 -27.00
C ASP A 29 15.16 10.08 -27.34
N SER A 30 13.91 9.60 -27.24
CA SER A 30 12.74 10.44 -27.49
C SER A 30 12.55 11.47 -26.38
N PRO A 31 12.30 12.75 -26.70
CA PRO A 31 12.02 13.76 -25.70
C PRO A 31 10.66 13.56 -25.04
N LEU A 32 9.78 12.72 -25.58
CA LEU A 32 8.46 12.41 -25.02
C LEU A 32 8.46 10.99 -24.47
N LEU A 33 8.08 10.85 -23.21
CA LEU A 33 7.94 9.54 -22.58
C LEU A 33 6.81 8.71 -23.26
N PRO A 34 6.93 7.38 -23.33
CA PRO A 34 5.95 6.51 -24.00
C PRO A 34 4.51 6.67 -23.52
N ASP A 35 4.32 6.91 -22.23
CA ASP A 35 3.01 7.10 -21.59
C ASP A 35 2.26 8.31 -22.13
N VAL A 36 2.96 9.37 -22.57
CA VAL A 36 2.37 10.54 -23.22
C VAL A 36 1.71 10.17 -24.55
N TRP A 37 2.36 9.34 -25.37
CA TRP A 37 1.83 8.90 -26.67
C TRP A 37 0.61 7.99 -26.52
N ILE A 38 0.66 7.09 -25.53
CA ILE A 38 -0.44 6.19 -25.19
C ILE A 38 -1.65 7.02 -24.73
N GLU A 39 -1.48 7.95 -23.81
CA GLU A 39 -2.57 8.78 -23.29
C GLU A 39 -3.23 9.63 -24.40
N LEU A 40 -2.44 10.13 -25.35
CA LEU A 40 -2.97 10.84 -26.52
C LEU A 40 -3.76 9.92 -27.47
N GLY A 41 -3.38 8.64 -27.59
CA GLY A 41 -4.10 7.66 -28.41
C GLY A 41 -5.42 7.20 -27.82
N LEU A 42 -5.54 7.25 -26.49
CA LEU A 42 -6.78 6.91 -25.79
C LEU A 42 -7.88 7.96 -26.00
N ARG A 43 -7.51 9.22 -26.18
CA ARG A 43 -8.41 10.39 -26.25
C ARG A 43 -8.83 10.73 -27.69
N GLY A 44 -9.96 11.43 -27.86
CA GLY A 44 -10.45 11.88 -29.17
C GLY A 44 -9.76 13.14 -29.71
N GLU A 45 -10.09 13.53 -30.93
CA GLU A 45 -9.61 14.77 -31.56
C GLU A 45 -10.00 16.01 -30.75
N GLY A 46 -9.08 16.96 -30.57
CA GLY A 46 -9.27 18.17 -29.76
C GLY A 46 -9.14 17.99 -28.23
N GLU A 47 -9.03 16.76 -27.72
CA GLU A 47 -8.82 16.52 -26.29
C GLU A 47 -7.36 16.70 -25.89
N SER A 48 -7.08 17.61 -24.96
CA SER A 48 -5.73 17.86 -24.42
C SER A 48 -5.35 16.90 -23.29
N VAL A 49 -4.05 16.77 -23.04
CA VAL A 49 -3.44 16.05 -21.91
C VAL A 49 -2.69 17.02 -21.01
N GLU A 50 -2.63 16.71 -19.72
CA GLU A 50 -1.84 17.45 -18.73
C GLU A 50 -0.40 16.94 -18.76
N LEU A 51 0.56 17.83 -18.96
CA LEU A 51 1.97 17.51 -19.19
C LEU A 51 2.88 18.31 -18.25
N LEU A 52 4.03 17.72 -17.92
CA LEU A 52 5.18 18.39 -17.31
C LEU A 52 6.31 18.42 -18.33
N LEU A 53 6.80 19.63 -18.60
CA LEU A 53 7.85 19.91 -19.55
C LEU A 53 9.11 20.34 -18.78
N THR A 54 10.18 19.59 -18.96
CA THR A 54 11.46 19.82 -18.30
C THR A 54 12.36 20.68 -19.19
N PRO A 55 12.86 21.82 -18.71
CA PRO A 55 13.79 22.66 -19.48
C PRO A 55 15.12 21.96 -19.76
N HIS A 56 15.75 22.30 -20.89
CA HIS A 56 17.14 21.96 -21.15
C HIS A 56 18.06 22.65 -20.14
N ARG A 57 19.20 22.03 -19.80
CA ARG A 57 20.13 22.53 -18.76
C ARG A 57 20.63 23.97 -18.97
N GLN A 58 20.49 24.50 -20.19
CA GLN A 58 20.89 25.85 -20.58
C GLN A 58 19.71 26.84 -20.65
N SER A 59 18.51 26.43 -20.23
CA SER A 59 17.28 27.23 -20.28
C SER A 59 16.56 27.21 -18.94
N SER A 60 15.84 28.28 -18.61
CA SER A 60 14.95 28.33 -17.45
C SER A 60 13.54 27.83 -17.82
N ALA A 61 12.76 27.46 -16.80
CA ALA A 61 11.34 27.13 -16.98
C ALA A 61 10.54 28.31 -17.54
N LEU A 62 10.86 29.55 -17.13
CA LEU A 62 10.26 30.76 -17.69
C LEU A 62 10.57 30.92 -19.19
N ALA A 63 11.83 30.76 -19.59
CA ALA A 63 12.24 30.88 -20.99
C ALA A 63 11.60 29.79 -21.85
N LEU A 64 11.47 28.56 -21.33
CA LEU A 64 10.74 27.49 -21.98
C LEU A 64 9.24 27.82 -22.12
N ALA A 65 8.60 28.32 -21.06
CA ALA A 65 7.19 28.71 -21.09
C ALA A 65 6.93 29.82 -22.13
N GLN A 66 7.78 30.84 -22.19
CA GLN A 66 7.70 31.93 -23.18
C GLN A 66 7.90 31.43 -24.62
N ALA A 67 8.90 30.56 -24.83
CA ALA A 67 9.16 29.96 -26.14
C ALA A 67 8.00 29.07 -26.62
N LEU A 68 7.33 28.38 -25.70
CA LEU A 68 6.16 27.56 -26.00
C LEU A 68 4.92 28.42 -26.27
N ASP A 69 4.64 29.41 -25.43
CA ASP A 69 3.48 30.31 -25.57
C ASP A 69 3.50 31.03 -26.93
N GLY A 70 4.66 31.54 -27.35
CA GLY A 70 4.82 32.19 -28.66
C GLY A 70 4.59 31.28 -29.88
N ARG A 71 4.47 29.96 -29.70
CA ARG A 71 4.21 28.98 -30.77
C ARG A 71 2.80 28.39 -30.72
N LEU A 72 2.04 28.59 -29.65
CA LEU A 72 0.69 28.08 -29.55
C LEU A 72 -0.27 28.94 -30.40
N ALA A 73 -1.16 28.29 -31.14
CA ALA A 73 -2.09 28.98 -32.05
C ALA A 73 -3.18 29.79 -31.32
N ARG A 74 -3.34 29.61 -30.01
CA ARG A 74 -4.28 30.34 -29.14
C ARG A 74 -3.56 30.73 -27.83
N PRO A 75 -3.55 32.02 -27.44
CA PRO A 75 -2.89 32.47 -26.20
C PRO A 75 -3.67 31.97 -24.98
N ALA A 76 -2.98 31.60 -23.90
CA ALA A 76 -3.61 30.84 -22.83
C ALA A 76 -3.13 31.18 -21.41
N GLU A 77 -3.78 32.15 -20.77
CA GLU A 77 -3.66 32.36 -19.31
C GLU A 77 -4.11 31.13 -18.48
N ALA A 78 -4.76 30.13 -19.10
CA ALA A 78 -5.26 28.93 -18.42
C ALA A 78 -4.63 27.60 -18.88
N ARG A 79 -3.58 27.60 -19.74
CA ARG A 79 -2.95 26.34 -20.26
C ARG A 79 -1.50 26.13 -19.89
N LEU A 80 -0.76 27.17 -19.49
CA LEU A 80 0.66 27.10 -19.14
C LEU A 80 0.85 27.64 -17.72
N ALA A 81 1.61 26.91 -16.90
CA ALA A 81 2.08 27.36 -15.60
C ALA A 81 3.53 26.91 -15.43
N HIS A 82 4.34 27.63 -14.66
CA HIS A 82 5.72 27.21 -14.44
C HIS A 82 6.16 27.40 -12.99
N THR A 83 7.06 26.52 -12.54
CA THR A 83 7.81 26.68 -11.29
C THR A 83 9.21 27.21 -11.62
N GLN A 84 10.15 27.15 -10.67
CA GLN A 84 11.56 27.44 -10.94
C GLN A 84 12.21 26.42 -11.89
N GLY A 85 11.70 25.19 -11.95
CA GLY A 85 12.37 24.07 -12.65
C GLY A 85 11.53 23.33 -13.69
N ILE A 86 10.21 23.50 -13.74
CA ILE A 86 9.30 22.73 -14.63
C ILE A 86 8.22 23.65 -15.19
N VAL A 87 7.74 23.37 -16.41
CA VAL A 87 6.54 23.98 -17.01
C VAL A 87 5.42 22.95 -17.05
N ALA A 88 4.28 23.23 -16.42
CA ALA A 88 3.05 22.47 -16.58
C ALA A 88 2.27 23.00 -17.78
N ALA A 89 1.79 22.11 -18.65
CA ALA A 89 1.07 22.50 -19.87
C ALA A 89 -0.11 21.56 -20.17
N ARG A 90 -1.24 22.12 -20.60
CA ARG A 90 -2.36 21.36 -21.16
C ARG A 90 -2.32 21.41 -22.68
N LEU A 91 -1.77 20.39 -23.34
CA LEU A 91 -1.53 20.35 -24.79
C LEU A 91 -2.30 19.20 -25.46
N ASP A 92 -2.82 19.39 -26.67
CA ASP A 92 -3.29 18.28 -27.50
C ASP A 92 -2.17 17.72 -28.39
N LEU A 93 -2.47 16.71 -29.21
CA LEU A 93 -1.48 16.11 -30.12
C LEU A 93 -0.89 17.15 -31.09
N ALA A 94 -1.69 18.09 -31.58
CA ALA A 94 -1.24 19.09 -32.53
C ALA A 94 -0.32 20.09 -31.85
N ASP A 95 -0.68 20.60 -30.68
CA ASP A 95 0.17 21.50 -29.90
C ASP A 95 1.49 20.84 -29.51
N LEU A 96 1.46 19.56 -29.12
CA LEU A 96 2.66 18.82 -28.76
C LEU A 96 3.63 18.65 -29.94
N VAL A 97 3.12 18.28 -31.12
CA VAL A 97 3.95 18.07 -32.32
C VAL A 97 4.37 19.38 -33.00
N ARG A 98 3.51 20.39 -33.02
CA ARG A 98 3.71 21.65 -33.76
C ARG A 98 4.44 22.72 -32.94
N ALA A 99 4.17 22.77 -31.62
CA ALA A 99 4.71 23.81 -30.74
C ALA A 99 5.83 23.29 -29.84
N ALA A 100 5.65 22.14 -29.16
CA ALA A 100 6.61 21.66 -28.15
C ALA A 100 7.79 20.88 -28.75
N LEU A 101 7.55 19.86 -29.59
CA LEU A 101 8.63 19.05 -30.18
C LEU A 101 9.73 19.86 -30.89
N PRO A 102 9.42 20.91 -31.68
CA PRO A 102 10.44 21.73 -32.32
C PRO A 102 11.39 22.47 -31.36
N LEU A 103 11.04 22.58 -30.08
CA LEU A 103 11.88 23.17 -29.03
C LEU A 103 12.88 22.17 -28.43
N THR A 104 12.94 20.94 -28.95
CA THR A 104 13.84 19.88 -28.46
C THR A 104 15.10 19.77 -29.31
N THR A 105 16.21 19.37 -28.68
CA THR A 105 17.45 19.03 -29.40
C THR A 105 17.23 17.85 -30.33
N TRP A 106 16.35 16.92 -29.93
CA TRP A 106 15.93 15.76 -30.73
C TRP A 106 15.43 16.17 -32.11
N TRP A 107 14.43 17.07 -32.15
CA TRP A 107 13.87 17.60 -33.39
C TRP A 107 14.91 18.35 -34.23
N GLN A 108 15.74 19.17 -33.58
CA GLN A 108 16.71 20.04 -34.23
C GLN A 108 18.01 19.35 -34.65
N ARG A 109 18.23 18.07 -34.34
CA ARG A 109 19.51 17.41 -34.67
C ARG A 109 19.38 15.98 -35.18
N TYR A 110 18.34 15.25 -34.78
CA TYR A 110 18.30 13.79 -34.95
C TYR A 110 17.23 13.31 -35.92
N LEU A 111 16.28 14.15 -36.35
CA LEU A 111 15.26 13.76 -37.34
C LEU A 111 15.78 13.76 -38.79
N VAL A 112 16.71 14.67 -39.10
CA VAL A 112 17.41 14.72 -40.39
C VAL A 112 18.88 14.93 -40.09
N VAL A 113 19.72 13.96 -40.49
CA VAL A 113 21.13 13.93 -40.09
C VAL A 113 22.01 14.15 -41.34
N PRO A 114 22.89 15.16 -41.33
CA PRO A 114 23.93 15.33 -42.35
C PRO A 114 24.91 14.14 -42.36
N VAL A 115 25.32 13.71 -43.56
CA VAL A 115 26.20 12.53 -43.73
C VAL A 115 27.62 12.74 -43.14
N ASP A 116 28.01 14.00 -42.87
CA ASP A 116 29.28 14.40 -42.25
C ASP A 116 29.23 14.50 -40.71
N GLY A 117 28.07 14.25 -40.08
CA GLY A 117 27.92 14.21 -38.62
C GLY A 117 27.75 15.56 -37.92
N ALA A 118 27.65 16.68 -38.65
CA ALA A 118 27.40 18.00 -38.06
C ALA A 118 25.91 18.18 -37.69
N PRO A 119 25.55 18.77 -36.52
CA PRO A 119 24.15 18.95 -36.15
C PRO A 119 23.45 20.04 -36.97
N GLY A 120 22.25 19.74 -37.49
CA GLY A 120 21.41 20.71 -38.22
C GLY A 120 20.09 20.12 -38.70
N GLY A 121 19.05 20.19 -37.87
CA GLY A 121 17.71 19.70 -38.15
C GLY A 121 16.92 20.74 -38.93
N GLU A 122 16.79 20.50 -40.24
CA GLU A 122 16.14 21.39 -41.22
C GLU A 122 14.78 20.82 -41.66
N LEU A 123 14.18 19.88 -40.92
CA LEU A 123 13.00 19.13 -41.38
C LEU A 123 11.87 20.05 -41.89
N LEU A 124 11.59 21.14 -41.19
CA LEU A 124 10.56 22.10 -41.61
C LEU A 124 10.96 22.88 -42.86
N ASP A 125 12.24 23.26 -42.98
CA ASP A 125 12.76 23.96 -44.16
C ASP A 125 12.73 23.05 -45.40
N LEU A 126 13.02 21.76 -45.23
CA LEU A 126 12.95 20.76 -46.29
C LEU A 126 11.50 20.44 -46.71
N LEU A 127 10.56 20.48 -45.76
CA LEU A 127 9.13 20.32 -46.05
C LEU A 127 8.51 21.56 -46.71
N ALA A 128 9.14 22.74 -46.58
CA ALA A 128 8.70 23.96 -47.26
C ALA A 128 9.00 23.94 -48.77
N ASP A 129 10.02 23.19 -49.22
CA ASP A 129 10.31 22.95 -50.64
C ASP A 129 9.39 21.83 -51.19
N PRO A 130 8.53 22.11 -52.19
CA PRO A 130 7.57 21.12 -52.71
C PRO A 130 8.21 19.87 -53.35
N THR A 131 9.45 19.96 -53.82
CA THR A 131 10.19 18.84 -54.42
C THR A 131 10.82 17.96 -53.35
N LEU A 132 11.42 18.58 -52.34
CA LEU A 132 12.00 17.85 -51.20
C LEU A 132 10.91 17.26 -50.31
N ALA A 133 9.77 17.94 -50.11
CA ALA A 133 8.61 17.41 -49.39
C ALA A 133 8.06 16.13 -50.05
N ARG A 134 7.90 16.13 -51.39
CA ARG A 134 7.53 14.91 -52.15
C ARG A 134 8.56 13.80 -51.96
N THR A 135 9.85 14.15 -51.99
CA THR A 135 10.92 13.17 -51.78
C THR A 135 10.88 12.57 -50.37
N ILE A 136 10.67 13.39 -49.33
CA ILE A 136 10.55 12.93 -47.94
C ILE A 136 9.34 11.99 -47.80
N ARG A 137 8.19 12.38 -48.36
CA ARG A 137 6.98 11.54 -48.41
C ARG A 137 7.29 10.17 -49.01
N ASP A 138 7.86 10.11 -50.21
CA ASP A 138 8.16 8.86 -50.91
C ASP A 138 9.20 7.99 -50.17
N ARG A 139 10.10 8.62 -49.39
CA ARG A 139 11.10 7.90 -48.58
C ARG A 139 10.48 7.35 -47.29
N LEU A 140 9.60 8.10 -46.63
CA LEU A 140 8.85 7.61 -45.47
C LEU A 140 7.92 6.45 -45.86
N LEU A 141 7.20 6.57 -46.98
CA LEU A 141 6.33 5.50 -47.48
C LEU A 141 7.11 4.21 -47.72
N ARG A 142 8.22 4.29 -48.47
CA ARG A 142 9.10 3.13 -48.69
C ARG A 142 9.65 2.55 -47.38
N GLY A 143 9.99 3.41 -46.42
CA GLY A 143 10.48 2.95 -45.12
C GLY A 143 9.41 2.20 -44.31
N LEU A 144 8.15 2.64 -44.34
CA LEU A 144 7.04 1.96 -43.64
C LEU A 144 6.63 0.66 -44.35
N GLU A 145 6.60 0.63 -45.68
CA GLU A 145 6.24 -0.56 -46.47
C GLU A 145 7.27 -1.69 -46.32
N ASN A 146 8.54 -1.37 -46.11
CA ASN A 146 9.63 -2.33 -45.96
C ASN A 146 9.82 -2.88 -44.54
N GLN A 147 9.02 -2.46 -43.54
CA GLN A 147 9.17 -2.92 -42.14
C GLN A 147 8.90 -4.42 -41.93
N GLY A 148 8.31 -5.11 -42.93
CA GLY A 148 8.07 -6.56 -42.91
C GLY A 148 9.11 -7.42 -43.65
N ALA A 149 10.13 -6.82 -44.29
CA ALA A 149 11.15 -7.55 -45.04
C ALA A 149 12.46 -7.64 -44.24
N THR A 150 13.00 -8.84 -44.06
CA THR A 150 14.23 -9.14 -43.28
C THR A 150 15.54 -8.61 -43.92
N GLY A 151 15.47 -7.58 -44.76
CA GLY A 151 16.62 -6.95 -45.41
C GLY A 151 16.86 -5.54 -44.88
N ALA A 152 18.09 -5.23 -44.51
CA ALA A 152 18.50 -3.89 -44.08
C ALA A 152 18.04 -2.83 -45.09
N ALA A 153 17.05 -2.02 -44.71
CA ALA A 153 16.65 -0.88 -45.51
C ALA A 153 17.86 0.07 -45.61
N GLY A 154 18.39 0.25 -46.83
CA GLY A 154 19.49 1.18 -47.07
C GLY A 154 19.16 2.61 -46.61
N PRO A 155 20.17 3.49 -46.46
CA PRO A 155 19.97 4.82 -45.91
C PRO A 155 18.95 5.62 -46.74
N LEU A 156 17.95 6.22 -46.07
CA LEU A 156 16.91 7.05 -46.68
C LEU A 156 17.50 8.42 -47.09
N LEU A 157 18.41 8.41 -48.07
CA LEU A 157 19.15 9.59 -48.52
C LEU A 157 18.24 10.59 -49.25
N LEU A 158 18.48 11.87 -48.98
CA LEU A 158 17.89 13.00 -49.68
C LEU A 158 18.86 13.56 -50.74
N PRO A 159 18.37 13.98 -51.91
CA PRO A 159 19.19 14.63 -52.93
C PRO A 159 19.72 15.97 -52.41
N ALA A 160 20.98 16.29 -52.72
CA ALA A 160 21.62 17.56 -52.38
C ALA A 160 22.03 18.32 -53.66
N PRO A 161 21.68 19.61 -53.80
CA PRO A 161 22.19 20.43 -54.90
C PRO A 161 23.71 20.65 -54.79
N PRO A 162 24.40 21.05 -55.89
CA PRO A 162 25.84 21.32 -55.87
C PRO A 162 26.21 22.33 -54.78
N GLY A 163 27.09 21.96 -53.85
CA GLY A 163 27.50 22.80 -52.71
C GLY A 163 26.65 22.64 -51.44
N ALA A 164 25.56 21.87 -51.47
CA ALA A 164 24.77 21.52 -50.28
C ALA A 164 25.15 20.15 -49.73
N ARG A 165 24.94 19.96 -48.43
CA ARG A 165 25.31 18.72 -47.71
C ARG A 165 24.32 17.58 -48.02
N ALA A 166 24.83 16.36 -48.22
CA ALA A 166 24.01 15.16 -48.30
C ALA A 166 23.38 14.84 -46.93
N ARG A 167 22.14 14.37 -46.94
CA ARG A 167 21.31 14.15 -45.73
C ARG A 167 20.64 12.78 -45.79
N HIS A 168 20.32 12.19 -44.65
CA HIS A 168 19.44 11.02 -44.58
C HIS A 168 18.32 11.21 -43.55
N LEU A 169 17.17 10.57 -43.81
CA LEU A 169 16.10 10.46 -42.82
C LEU A 169 16.49 9.44 -41.76
N SER A 170 16.38 9.80 -40.50
CA SER A 170 16.66 8.88 -39.40
C SER A 170 15.52 7.87 -39.20
N THR A 171 15.83 6.78 -38.50
CA THR A 171 14.83 5.83 -37.99
C THR A 171 13.83 6.50 -37.06
N ASP A 172 14.25 7.53 -36.34
CA ASP A 172 13.44 8.33 -35.42
C ASP A 172 12.33 9.09 -36.15
N LEU A 173 12.64 9.68 -37.32
CA LEU A 173 11.64 10.33 -38.16
C LEU A 173 10.64 9.31 -38.74
N LEU A 174 11.11 8.11 -39.07
CA LEU A 174 10.26 7.03 -39.56
C LEU A 174 9.31 6.50 -38.45
N TRP A 175 9.82 6.38 -37.24
CA TRP A 175 9.04 6.05 -36.05
C TRP A 175 8.01 7.14 -35.73
N LEU A 176 8.43 8.40 -35.73
CA LEU A 176 7.56 9.53 -35.46
C LEU A 176 6.42 9.60 -36.48
N ALA A 177 6.71 9.39 -37.77
CA ALA A 177 5.68 9.33 -38.82
C ALA A 177 4.69 8.17 -38.62
N THR A 178 5.19 7.02 -38.14
CA THR A 178 4.35 5.83 -37.87
C THR A 178 3.42 6.06 -36.68
N VAL A 179 3.95 6.52 -35.56
CA VAL A 179 3.20 6.72 -34.31
C VAL A 179 2.29 7.92 -34.43
N VAL A 180 2.80 9.11 -34.78
CA VAL A 180 1.98 10.33 -34.88
C VAL A 180 0.94 10.21 -35.97
N GLY A 181 1.29 9.65 -37.13
CA GLY A 181 0.33 9.40 -38.21
C GLY A 181 -0.82 8.48 -37.78
N ALA A 182 -0.53 7.41 -37.06
CA ALA A 182 -1.55 6.53 -36.50
C ALA A 182 -2.39 7.25 -35.43
N LEU A 183 -1.77 8.00 -34.51
CA LEU A 183 -2.48 8.75 -33.47
C LEU A 183 -3.43 9.80 -34.05
N VAL A 184 -3.03 10.54 -35.11
CA VAL A 184 -3.94 11.48 -35.80
C VAL A 184 -5.19 10.76 -36.31
N LEU A 185 -5.02 9.60 -36.96
CA LEU A 185 -6.15 8.84 -37.51
C LEU A 185 -7.02 8.19 -36.43
N ILE A 186 -6.41 7.68 -35.35
CA ILE A 186 -7.10 7.13 -34.18
C ILE A 186 -7.96 8.19 -33.51
N ARG A 187 -7.40 9.39 -33.30
CA ARG A 187 -8.08 10.50 -32.62
C ARG A 187 -9.27 11.02 -33.43
N ARG A 188 -9.15 11.09 -34.76
CA ARG A 188 -10.28 11.38 -35.67
C ARG A 188 -11.43 10.37 -35.56
N ARG A 189 -11.14 9.14 -35.14
CA ARG A 189 -12.14 8.09 -34.86
C ARG A 189 -12.66 8.13 -33.41
N GLY A 190 -12.33 9.16 -32.63
CA GLY A 190 -12.78 9.33 -31.24
C GLY A 190 -11.87 8.71 -30.17
N GLY A 191 -10.65 8.31 -30.54
CA GLY A 191 -9.69 7.69 -29.62
C GLY A 191 -9.92 6.18 -29.42
N LEU A 192 -8.91 5.48 -28.93
CA LEU A 192 -8.99 4.02 -28.74
C LEU A 192 -9.73 3.59 -27.47
N ALA A 193 -9.90 4.46 -26.48
CA ALA A 193 -10.61 4.13 -25.24
C ALA A 193 -12.08 3.72 -25.48
N ARG A 194 -12.66 4.16 -26.61
CA ARG A 194 -14.05 3.87 -26.99
C ARG A 194 -14.17 2.81 -28.09
N ALA A 195 -13.05 2.28 -28.58
CA ALA A 195 -13.04 1.28 -29.64
C ALA A 195 -13.46 -0.10 -29.10
N ALA A 196 -14.33 -0.80 -29.84
CA ALA A 196 -14.71 -2.18 -29.51
C ALA A 196 -13.55 -3.17 -29.74
N ASP A 197 -12.73 -2.95 -30.76
CA ASP A 197 -11.51 -3.70 -31.05
C ASP A 197 -10.35 -2.73 -31.37
N PRO A 198 -9.56 -2.34 -30.37
CA PRO A 198 -8.43 -1.43 -30.56
C PRO A 198 -7.35 -1.95 -31.51
N LYS A 199 -7.11 -3.27 -31.55
CA LYS A 199 -6.08 -3.89 -32.40
C LYS A 199 -6.50 -3.84 -33.86
N ALA A 200 -7.76 -4.17 -34.17
CA ALA A 200 -8.28 -4.07 -35.52
C ALA A 200 -8.28 -2.62 -36.05
N VAL A 201 -8.56 -1.64 -35.18
CA VAL A 201 -8.48 -0.23 -35.55
C VAL A 201 -7.06 0.15 -35.99
N ILE A 202 -6.03 -0.19 -35.21
CA ILE A 202 -4.62 0.08 -35.57
C ILE A 202 -4.22 -0.66 -36.84
N ALA A 203 -4.60 -1.94 -36.97
CA ALA A 203 -4.29 -2.77 -38.12
C ALA A 203 -4.91 -2.24 -39.43
N SER A 204 -6.07 -1.58 -39.35
CA SER A 204 -6.75 -0.98 -40.52
C SER A 204 -6.06 0.27 -41.10
N LEU A 205 -5.07 0.84 -40.40
CA LEU A 205 -4.44 2.09 -40.81
C LEU A 205 -3.29 1.82 -41.79
N SER A 206 -3.51 2.11 -43.08
CA SER A 206 -2.50 1.90 -44.12
C SER A 206 -1.26 2.79 -43.94
N PRO A 207 -0.06 2.34 -44.40
CA PRO A 207 1.16 3.15 -44.39
C PRO A 207 0.98 4.53 -45.02
N THR A 208 0.30 4.59 -46.17
CA THR A 208 0.01 5.84 -46.87
C THR A 208 -0.81 6.79 -46.01
N ALA A 209 -1.90 6.31 -45.41
CA ALA A 209 -2.75 7.15 -44.56
C ALA A 209 -1.98 7.71 -43.36
N ARG A 210 -1.09 6.92 -42.75
CA ARG A 210 -0.26 7.38 -41.62
C ARG A 210 0.72 8.47 -42.05
N VAL A 211 1.43 8.29 -43.17
CA VAL A 211 2.37 9.30 -43.69
C VAL A 211 1.65 10.60 -44.07
N GLU A 212 0.51 10.52 -44.76
CA GLU A 212 -0.29 11.70 -45.10
C GLU A 212 -0.80 12.42 -43.84
N ALA A 213 -1.29 11.67 -42.85
CA ALA A 213 -1.77 12.25 -41.61
C ALA A 213 -0.64 12.95 -40.83
N PHE A 214 0.55 12.35 -40.80
CA PHE A 214 1.74 12.95 -40.20
C PHE A 214 2.19 14.23 -40.93
N LEU A 215 2.37 14.18 -42.25
CA LEU A 215 2.79 15.35 -43.03
C LEU A 215 1.74 16.46 -43.02
N GLY A 216 0.46 16.10 -43.04
CA GLY A 216 -0.66 17.03 -42.88
C GLY A 216 -0.60 17.78 -41.54
N LEU A 217 -0.21 17.11 -40.45
CA LEU A 217 -0.03 17.74 -39.14
C LEU A 217 1.12 18.78 -39.13
N LEU A 218 2.16 18.54 -39.93
CA LEU A 218 3.31 19.43 -40.06
C LEU A 218 3.10 20.59 -41.04
N SER A 219 2.03 20.55 -41.84
CA SER A 219 1.75 21.58 -42.83
C SER A 219 1.55 22.97 -42.20
N GLY A 220 2.08 24.01 -42.87
CA GLY A 220 1.95 25.40 -42.43
C GLY A 220 2.72 25.77 -41.16
N LEU A 221 3.68 24.94 -40.73
CA LEU A 221 4.58 25.25 -39.62
C LEU A 221 5.67 26.24 -40.04
N THR A 222 5.97 27.19 -39.15
CA THR A 222 7.14 28.07 -39.29
C THR A 222 8.36 27.47 -38.59
N PRO A 223 9.57 27.62 -39.17
CA PRO A 223 10.81 27.22 -38.52
C PRO A 223 10.95 27.84 -37.12
N ALA A 224 11.48 27.07 -36.16
CA ALA A 224 11.67 27.55 -34.79
C ALA A 224 12.80 28.59 -34.68
N ALA A 225 12.67 29.53 -33.74
CA ALA A 225 13.77 30.41 -33.35
C ALA A 225 14.96 29.57 -32.82
N ARG A 226 16.19 30.04 -33.02
CA ARG A 226 17.41 29.30 -32.65
C ARG A 226 17.44 29.03 -31.13
N GLY A 227 17.33 27.76 -30.73
CA GLY A 227 17.42 27.30 -29.34
C GLY A 227 16.58 26.05 -29.08
N ALA A 228 17.06 25.16 -28.22
CA ALA A 228 16.36 23.95 -27.82
C ALA A 228 16.05 23.98 -26.31
N PRO A 229 15.10 24.82 -25.85
CA PRO A 229 14.83 25.01 -24.44
C PRO A 229 14.12 23.83 -23.77
N LEU A 230 13.60 22.85 -24.52
CA LEU A 230 12.87 21.69 -24.01
C LEU A 230 13.77 20.45 -23.99
N TRP A 231 13.91 19.82 -22.82
CA TRP A 231 14.62 18.55 -22.66
C TRP A 231 13.69 17.35 -22.81
N SER A 232 12.64 17.31 -21.99
CA SER A 232 11.73 16.17 -21.95
C SER A 232 10.29 16.59 -21.61
N VAL A 233 9.34 15.75 -22.01
CA VAL A 233 7.91 15.87 -21.75
C VAL A 233 7.42 14.58 -21.11
N SER A 234 6.81 14.70 -19.93
CA SER A 234 6.15 13.61 -19.20
C SER A 234 4.70 13.95 -18.92
N LEU A 235 3.88 12.96 -18.60
CA LEU A 235 2.52 13.22 -18.10
C LEU A 235 2.59 13.97 -16.77
N ASN A 236 1.74 14.99 -16.61
CA ASN A 236 1.40 15.52 -15.29
C ASN A 236 0.40 14.54 -14.67
N ARG A 237 0.94 13.43 -14.16
CA ARG A 237 0.16 12.37 -13.54
C ARG A 237 -0.65 12.98 -12.41
N ARG A 238 -1.95 12.70 -12.37
CA ARG A 238 -2.77 13.08 -11.23
C ARG A 238 -2.15 12.44 -10.00
N GLY A 239 -1.73 13.27 -9.05
CA GLY A 239 -1.38 12.81 -7.72
C GLY A 239 -2.61 12.16 -7.13
N THR A 240 -2.64 10.84 -7.12
CA THR A 240 -3.57 10.09 -6.29
C THR A 240 -3.00 10.14 -4.89
N ILE A 241 -3.81 10.47 -3.89
CA ILE A 241 -3.40 10.20 -2.52
C ILE A 241 -3.10 8.70 -2.47
N ALA A 242 -1.83 8.34 -2.30
CA ALA A 242 -1.44 6.97 -2.06
C ALA A 242 -1.91 6.64 -0.64
N MET A 243 -3.17 6.26 -0.52
CA MET A 243 -3.78 5.86 0.73
C MET A 243 -4.31 4.45 0.56
N LEU A 244 -3.90 3.58 1.49
CA LEU A 244 -4.09 2.12 1.54
C LEU A 244 -2.97 1.44 0.74
N ARG A 245 -2.05 0.67 1.34
CA ARG A 245 -2.32 -0.41 2.29
C ARG A 245 -1.05 -0.70 3.08
N SER A 246 -1.09 -0.54 4.39
CA SER A 246 0.02 -0.95 5.27
C SER A 246 0.39 -2.43 5.09
N THR A 247 -0.57 -3.27 4.65
CA THR A 247 -0.34 -4.66 4.25
C THR A 247 0.59 -4.81 3.03
N ALA A 248 0.52 -3.90 2.06
CA ALA A 248 1.42 -3.90 0.90
C ALA A 248 2.84 -3.46 1.28
N THR A 249 2.97 -2.55 2.24
CA THR A 249 4.28 -2.11 2.75
C THR A 249 5.06 -3.24 3.40
N VAL A 250 4.38 -4.19 4.02
CA VAL A 250 4.99 -5.41 4.56
C VAL A 250 4.91 -6.60 3.60
N LYS A 251 4.50 -6.37 2.34
CA LYS A 251 4.37 -7.37 1.26
C LYS A 251 3.42 -8.53 1.59
N ALA A 252 2.45 -8.33 2.48
CA ALA A 252 1.48 -9.37 2.83
C ALA A 252 0.51 -9.69 1.68
N ASP A 253 0.12 -8.72 0.86
CA ASP A 253 -0.68 -8.95 -0.35
C ASP A 253 0.06 -9.78 -1.40
N ALA A 254 1.35 -9.51 -1.62
CA ALA A 254 2.20 -10.32 -2.47
C ALA A 254 2.34 -11.74 -1.92
N ALA A 255 2.66 -11.89 -0.64
CA ALA A 255 2.78 -13.19 0.03
C ALA A 255 1.53 -14.06 -0.10
N ARG A 256 0.35 -13.50 0.20
CA ARG A 256 -0.93 -14.22 0.04
C ARG A 256 -1.16 -14.66 -1.40
N THR A 257 -0.80 -13.82 -2.36
CA THR A 257 -0.97 -14.10 -3.80
C THR A 257 -0.01 -15.19 -4.27
N VAL A 258 1.26 -15.12 -3.89
CA VAL A 258 2.32 -16.05 -4.32
C VAL A 258 2.15 -17.42 -3.68
N PHE A 259 1.86 -17.46 -2.38
CA PHE A 259 1.81 -18.71 -1.63
C PHE A 259 0.39 -19.27 -1.44
N GLY A 260 -0.66 -18.54 -1.82
CA GLY A 260 -2.05 -18.97 -1.62
C GLY A 260 -2.43 -19.10 -0.15
N VAL A 261 -1.83 -18.29 0.72
CA VAL A 261 -2.02 -18.33 2.18
C VAL A 261 -2.90 -17.17 2.62
N ALA A 262 -3.73 -17.35 3.64
CA ALA A 262 -4.57 -16.29 4.18
C ALA A 262 -4.77 -16.35 5.71
N GLY A 263 -4.10 -17.29 6.39
CA GLY A 263 -4.20 -17.47 7.84
C GLY A 263 -5.23 -18.51 8.28
N ALA A 264 -5.82 -19.27 7.36
CA ALA A 264 -6.75 -20.35 7.69
C ALA A 264 -6.13 -21.38 8.64
N GLY A 265 -6.94 -21.88 9.57
CA GLY A 265 -6.54 -22.90 10.55
C GLY A 265 -5.66 -22.37 11.69
N VAL A 266 -5.39 -21.06 11.73
CA VAL A 266 -4.66 -20.41 12.82
C VAL A 266 -5.62 -19.63 13.70
N ARG A 267 -5.49 -19.79 15.01
CA ARG A 267 -6.21 -19.00 16.02
C ARG A 267 -5.25 -18.10 16.78
N TRP A 268 -5.69 -16.88 17.03
CA TRP A 268 -4.88 -15.85 17.66
C TRP A 268 -5.68 -15.04 18.68
N ALA A 269 -5.15 -14.83 19.87
CA ALA A 269 -5.82 -13.98 20.86
C ALA A 269 -5.39 -12.52 20.72
N VAL A 270 -6.35 -11.61 20.83
CA VAL A 270 -6.12 -10.17 20.90
C VAL A 270 -6.48 -9.73 22.31
N LEU A 271 -5.47 -9.33 23.08
CA LEU A 271 -5.63 -8.87 24.46
C LEU A 271 -5.69 -7.33 24.44
N ASP A 272 -6.91 -6.78 24.44
CA ASP A 272 -7.16 -5.36 24.17
C ASP A 272 -8.49 -4.88 24.79
N SER A 273 -9.09 -3.80 24.28
CA SER A 273 -10.36 -3.20 24.72
C SER A 273 -11.61 -3.88 24.14
N GLY A 274 -11.45 -5.00 23.45
CA GLY A 274 -12.53 -5.74 22.80
C GLY A 274 -12.57 -5.64 21.28
N ILE A 275 -13.11 -6.68 20.65
CA ILE A 275 -13.39 -6.77 19.21
C ILE A 275 -14.90 -6.74 18.99
N ASP A 276 -15.40 -5.93 18.07
CA ASP A 276 -16.79 -6.02 17.61
C ASP A 276 -17.02 -7.29 16.78
N ALA A 277 -17.42 -8.38 17.43
CA ALA A 277 -17.67 -9.67 16.79
C ALA A 277 -18.81 -9.68 15.74
N ARG A 278 -19.63 -8.61 15.69
CA ARG A 278 -20.67 -8.41 14.68
C ARG A 278 -20.16 -7.73 13.42
N HIS A 279 -18.97 -7.13 13.47
CA HIS A 279 -18.42 -6.32 12.39
C HIS A 279 -18.30 -7.14 11.09
N LEU A 280 -18.73 -6.57 9.95
CA LEU A 280 -18.74 -7.23 8.64
C LEU A 280 -17.36 -7.80 8.27
N GLY A 281 -16.31 -7.03 8.53
CA GLY A 281 -14.92 -7.45 8.37
C GLY A 281 -14.48 -8.71 9.14
N PHE A 282 -15.20 -9.19 10.15
CA PHE A 282 -14.89 -10.44 10.86
C PHE A 282 -15.90 -11.55 10.59
N ARG A 283 -16.86 -11.34 9.70
CA ARG A 283 -17.83 -12.39 9.34
C ARG A 283 -17.12 -13.53 8.63
N ARG A 284 -17.59 -14.75 8.88
CA ARG A 284 -17.27 -15.88 8.01
C ARG A 284 -17.96 -15.67 6.67
N ARG A 285 -17.41 -16.28 5.63
CA ARG A 285 -17.98 -16.23 4.29
C ARG A 285 -18.61 -17.55 3.92
N ASP A 286 -19.72 -17.48 3.20
CA ASP A 286 -20.33 -18.65 2.59
C ASP A 286 -19.61 -19.05 1.29
N ARG A 287 -20.18 -20.02 0.56
CA ARG A 287 -19.60 -20.51 -0.70
C ARG A 287 -19.61 -19.48 -1.82
N ASP A 288 -20.52 -18.52 -1.75
CA ASP A 288 -20.67 -17.45 -2.74
C ASP A 288 -19.79 -16.23 -2.36
N GLY A 289 -19.10 -16.31 -1.22
CA GLY A 289 -18.20 -15.28 -0.73
C GLY A 289 -18.91 -14.16 0.03
N ALA A 290 -20.21 -14.28 0.31
CA ALA A 290 -20.97 -13.30 1.06
C ALA A 290 -20.78 -13.50 2.58
N PRO A 291 -20.85 -12.43 3.39
CA PRO A 291 -20.87 -12.56 4.85
C PRO A 291 -22.04 -13.44 5.30
N VAL A 292 -21.74 -14.48 6.08
CA VAL A 292 -22.79 -15.31 6.69
C VAL A 292 -23.66 -14.38 7.56
N PRO A 293 -25.00 -14.46 7.54
CA PRO A 293 -25.86 -13.57 8.33
C PRO A 293 -25.88 -13.95 9.82
N LEU A 294 -26.07 -12.95 10.68
CA LEU A 294 -26.30 -13.14 12.12
C LEU A 294 -27.73 -13.65 12.33
N ARG A 295 -27.90 -14.86 12.85
CA ARG A 295 -29.23 -15.46 13.10
C ARG A 295 -29.75 -15.07 14.48
N ALA A 296 -31.08 -15.18 14.66
CA ALA A 296 -31.70 -15.11 15.98
C ALA A 296 -31.28 -16.36 16.79
N GLY A 297 -30.42 -16.17 17.79
CA GLY A 297 -29.82 -17.24 18.60
C GLY A 297 -28.30 -17.15 18.61
N ASP A 298 -27.63 -18.24 18.97
CA ASP A 298 -26.15 -18.33 18.92
C ASP A 298 -25.67 -18.20 17.48
N TRP A 299 -24.84 -17.19 17.23
CA TRP A 299 -24.28 -16.89 15.92
C TRP A 299 -22.74 -16.99 15.87
N ARG A 300 -22.08 -17.63 16.85
CA ARG A 300 -20.62 -17.88 16.86
C ARG A 300 -20.12 -18.46 15.55
N GLY A 301 -20.85 -19.43 15.00
CA GLY A 301 -20.51 -20.08 13.73
C GLY A 301 -20.55 -19.17 12.49
N ALA A 302 -20.97 -17.91 12.64
CA ALA A 302 -21.07 -16.96 11.54
C ALA A 302 -20.02 -15.84 11.62
N THR A 303 -19.26 -15.76 12.72
CA THR A 303 -18.12 -14.84 12.90
C THR A 303 -16.81 -15.62 13.00
N ARG A 304 -15.69 -14.96 12.67
CA ARG A 304 -14.33 -15.46 12.89
C ARG A 304 -13.80 -15.13 14.28
N ILE A 305 -14.55 -14.36 15.08
CA ILE A 305 -14.28 -14.22 16.51
C ILE A 305 -14.78 -15.50 17.19
N ALA A 306 -13.87 -16.44 17.47
CA ALA A 306 -14.19 -17.78 17.95
C ALA A 306 -14.77 -17.76 19.36
N ALA A 307 -14.25 -16.89 20.22
CA ALA A 307 -14.75 -16.65 21.58
C ALA A 307 -14.41 -15.23 22.03
N THR A 308 -15.19 -14.73 22.97
CA THR A 308 -14.92 -13.46 23.66
C THR A 308 -14.89 -13.70 25.16
N TYR A 309 -13.84 -13.27 25.84
CA TYR A 309 -13.73 -13.30 27.30
C TYR A 309 -13.55 -11.89 27.85
N ASP A 310 -14.37 -11.50 28.82
CA ASP A 310 -14.30 -10.19 29.46
C ASP A 310 -13.67 -10.26 30.85
N LEU A 311 -12.46 -9.74 30.98
CA LEU A 311 -11.69 -9.70 32.22
C LEU A 311 -11.62 -8.28 32.81
N THR A 312 -12.38 -7.32 32.27
CA THR A 312 -12.32 -5.91 32.71
C THR A 312 -12.73 -5.72 34.17
N SER A 313 -13.66 -6.55 34.68
CA SER A 313 -14.09 -6.58 36.08
C SER A 313 -13.51 -7.78 36.87
N LEU A 314 -12.38 -8.34 36.44
CA LEU A 314 -11.83 -9.57 37.02
C LEU A 314 -11.48 -9.40 38.50
N ARG A 315 -10.97 -8.23 38.89
CA ARG A 315 -10.58 -7.95 40.28
C ARG A 315 -11.77 -8.10 41.22
N GLU A 316 -12.91 -7.49 40.86
CA GLU A 316 -14.17 -7.58 41.59
C GLU A 316 -14.67 -9.02 41.62
N CYS A 317 -14.58 -9.73 40.49
CA CYS A 317 -14.99 -11.13 40.40
C CYS A 317 -14.20 -12.04 41.34
N LEU A 318 -12.87 -11.92 41.36
CA LEU A 318 -12.00 -12.73 42.21
C LEU A 318 -12.11 -12.34 43.69
N ALA A 319 -12.50 -11.10 43.99
CA ALA A 319 -12.71 -10.63 45.36
C ALA A 319 -14.10 -11.01 45.93
N ALA A 320 -15.08 -11.29 45.07
CA ALA A 320 -16.44 -11.59 45.45
C ALA A 320 -16.53 -12.84 46.35
N ARG A 321 -17.24 -12.71 47.48
CA ARG A 321 -17.46 -13.81 48.43
C ARG A 321 -18.78 -14.52 48.24
N SER A 322 -19.68 -13.93 47.46
CA SER A 322 -21.01 -14.41 47.16
C SER A 322 -21.39 -13.99 45.74
N VAL A 323 -22.39 -14.66 45.16
CA VAL A 323 -22.88 -14.33 43.82
C VAL A 323 -23.44 -12.91 43.76
N ASP A 324 -24.00 -12.39 44.86
CA ASP A 324 -24.56 -11.04 44.91
C ASP A 324 -23.50 -9.92 44.87
N GLU A 325 -22.25 -10.24 45.22
CA GLU A 325 -21.11 -9.33 45.14
C GLU A 325 -20.47 -9.28 43.74
N LEU A 326 -20.85 -10.17 42.82
CA LEU A 326 -20.35 -10.14 41.45
C LEU A 326 -20.80 -8.87 40.71
N PRO A 327 -20.03 -8.41 39.70
CA PRO A 327 -20.45 -7.29 38.84
C PRO A 327 -21.86 -7.48 38.28
N GLU A 328 -22.65 -6.40 38.26
CA GLU A 328 -24.05 -6.44 37.84
C GLU A 328 -24.22 -7.02 36.43
N ALA A 329 -23.34 -6.64 35.50
CA ALA A 329 -23.35 -7.16 34.13
C ALA A 329 -23.21 -8.69 34.06
N LEU A 330 -22.43 -9.30 34.97
CA LEU A 330 -22.30 -10.76 35.05
C LEU A 330 -23.52 -11.37 35.75
N ARG A 331 -23.95 -10.80 36.87
CA ARG A 331 -25.12 -11.30 37.62
C ARG A 331 -26.39 -11.30 36.79
N ALA A 332 -26.60 -10.29 35.96
CA ALA A 332 -27.75 -10.15 35.08
C ALA A 332 -27.84 -11.26 34.03
N ARG A 333 -26.72 -11.93 33.72
CA ARG A 333 -26.64 -13.01 32.73
C ARG A 333 -26.82 -14.41 33.34
N LEU A 334 -26.85 -14.53 34.67
CA LEU A 334 -26.97 -15.82 35.36
C LEU A 334 -28.43 -16.18 35.62
N ASP A 335 -28.86 -17.31 35.08
CA ASP A 335 -30.07 -18.01 35.50
C ASP A 335 -29.86 -18.73 36.85
N ASP A 336 -30.88 -19.41 37.36
CA ASP A 336 -30.79 -20.09 38.67
C ASP A 336 -29.67 -21.14 38.71
N ALA A 337 -29.47 -21.89 37.63
CA ALA A 337 -28.40 -22.88 37.51
C ALA A 337 -27.00 -22.22 37.43
N GLY A 338 -26.90 -21.13 36.68
CA GLY A 338 -25.71 -20.29 36.58
C GLY A 338 -25.32 -19.66 37.91
N ARG A 339 -26.30 -19.23 38.72
CA ARG A 339 -26.09 -18.74 40.08
C ARG A 339 -25.52 -19.83 41.00
N THR A 340 -26.07 -21.04 40.96
CA THR A 340 -25.51 -22.18 41.72
C THR A 340 -24.07 -22.47 41.28
N SER A 341 -23.83 -22.55 39.97
CA SER A 341 -22.50 -22.82 39.42
C SER A 341 -21.48 -21.74 39.78
N ALA A 342 -21.89 -20.47 39.77
CA ALA A 342 -21.06 -19.34 40.18
C ALA A 342 -20.75 -19.39 41.68
N ALA A 343 -21.70 -19.75 42.54
CA ALA A 343 -21.46 -19.92 43.98
C ALA A 343 -20.41 -21.02 44.25
N ASP A 344 -20.53 -22.15 43.56
CA ASP A 344 -19.58 -23.26 43.65
C ASP A 344 -18.19 -22.85 43.12
N LEU A 345 -18.13 -22.08 42.04
CA LEU A 345 -16.87 -21.53 41.50
C LEU A 345 -16.18 -20.58 42.49
N LEU A 346 -16.92 -19.67 43.13
CA LEU A 346 -16.38 -18.76 44.12
C LEU A 346 -15.84 -19.53 45.34
N GLU A 347 -16.58 -20.54 45.82
CA GLU A 347 -16.12 -21.36 46.94
C GLU A 347 -14.90 -22.20 46.57
N HIS A 348 -14.88 -22.79 45.38
CA HIS A 348 -13.72 -23.50 44.86
C HIS A 348 -12.50 -22.58 44.80
N THR A 349 -12.67 -21.37 44.28
CA THR A 349 -11.58 -20.39 44.13
C THR A 349 -10.97 -20.02 45.48
N ARG A 350 -11.79 -19.85 46.53
CA ARG A 350 -11.30 -19.58 47.89
C ARG A 350 -10.54 -20.74 48.52
N ARG A 351 -10.96 -21.99 48.24
CA ARG A 351 -10.38 -23.18 48.87
C ARG A 351 -9.15 -23.71 48.14
N PHE A 352 -9.16 -23.65 46.82
CA PHE A 352 -8.18 -24.35 45.97
C PHE A 352 -7.41 -23.42 45.03
N GLY A 353 -7.78 -22.14 44.97
CA GLY A 353 -7.20 -21.17 44.04
C GLY A 353 -7.94 -21.09 42.70
N VAL A 354 -7.46 -20.24 41.81
CA VAL A 354 -8.11 -19.95 40.53
C VAL A 354 -7.94 -21.10 39.54
N ASP A 355 -9.07 -21.63 39.05
CA ASP A 355 -9.14 -22.58 37.94
C ASP A 355 -9.72 -21.86 36.71
N TRP A 356 -8.84 -21.48 35.78
CA TRP A 356 -9.21 -20.71 34.59
C TRP A 356 -10.21 -21.42 33.68
N LEU A 357 -10.23 -22.75 33.66
CA LEU A 357 -11.16 -23.52 32.83
C LEU A 357 -12.58 -23.49 33.37
N ARG A 358 -12.75 -23.30 34.69
CA ARG A 358 -14.07 -23.04 35.29
C ARG A 358 -14.45 -21.57 35.14
N TRP A 359 -13.49 -20.66 35.36
CA TRP A 359 -13.72 -19.23 35.24
C TRP A 359 -14.09 -18.80 33.82
N ARG A 360 -13.59 -19.48 32.78
CA ARG A 360 -13.91 -19.14 31.38
C ARG A 360 -15.41 -19.08 31.12
N ALA A 361 -16.21 -19.97 31.71
CA ALA A 361 -17.65 -20.04 31.47
C ALA A 361 -18.39 -18.81 32.03
N LEU A 362 -17.89 -18.24 33.13
CA LEU A 362 -18.43 -17.02 33.72
C LEU A 362 -17.95 -15.76 32.96
N LEU A 363 -16.71 -15.78 32.47
CA LEU A 363 -16.08 -14.65 31.77
C LEU A 363 -16.44 -14.56 30.28
N GLU A 364 -16.90 -15.65 29.66
CA GLU A 364 -17.23 -15.69 28.24
C GLU A 364 -18.41 -14.77 27.94
N VAL A 365 -18.33 -13.93 26.91
CA VAL A 365 -19.44 -13.08 26.44
C VAL A 365 -20.20 -13.84 25.35
N PRO A 366 -21.52 -14.05 25.50
CA PRO A 366 -22.29 -14.81 24.53
C PRO A 366 -22.42 -14.05 23.22
N HIS A 367 -22.27 -14.76 22.10
CA HIS A 367 -22.50 -14.25 20.75
C HIS A 367 -23.92 -14.59 20.31
N ASP A 368 -24.88 -13.91 20.93
CA ASP A 368 -26.30 -14.01 20.65
C ASP A 368 -26.91 -12.60 20.51
N PRO A 369 -28.24 -12.42 20.38
CA PRO A 369 -28.83 -11.08 20.25
C PRO A 369 -28.57 -10.12 21.43
N SER A 370 -28.14 -10.60 22.60
CA SER A 370 -27.75 -9.79 23.76
C SER A 370 -26.32 -9.24 23.67
N TYR A 371 -25.54 -9.65 22.67
CA TYR A 371 -24.16 -9.22 22.51
C TYR A 371 -24.03 -7.70 22.34
N GLU A 372 -23.23 -7.09 23.20
CA GLU A 372 -22.85 -5.69 23.12
C GLU A 372 -21.44 -5.56 22.53
N ALA A 373 -21.32 -4.73 21.50
CA ALA A 373 -20.03 -4.38 20.94
C ALA A 373 -19.21 -3.54 21.92
N PRO A 374 -17.87 -3.68 21.92
CA PRO A 374 -17.01 -2.83 22.74
C PRO A 374 -17.19 -1.35 22.37
N GLN A 375 -17.21 -0.49 23.37
CA GLN A 375 -17.32 0.96 23.17
C GLN A 375 -15.99 1.55 22.67
N HIS A 376 -14.88 1.09 23.22
CA HIS A 376 -13.56 1.57 22.86
C HIS A 376 -13.11 0.97 21.52
N LYS A 377 -12.64 1.82 20.61
CA LYS A 377 -12.36 1.46 19.21
C LYS A 377 -11.08 0.64 18.99
N HIS A 378 -10.16 0.67 19.94
CA HIS A 378 -8.78 0.23 19.75
C HIS A 378 -8.66 -1.27 19.44
N GLY A 379 -9.30 -2.16 20.21
CA GLY A 379 -9.18 -3.60 19.98
C GLY A 379 -9.75 -4.05 18.62
N THR A 380 -10.86 -3.45 18.20
CA THR A 380 -11.45 -3.70 16.87
C THR A 380 -10.53 -3.20 15.75
N HIS A 381 -9.82 -2.08 15.96
CA HIS A 381 -8.83 -1.54 15.02
C HIS A 381 -7.63 -2.47 14.87
N VAL A 382 -7.07 -2.92 16.00
CA VAL A 382 -5.97 -3.88 16.06
C VAL A 382 -6.34 -5.19 15.36
N ALA A 383 -7.51 -5.75 15.69
CA ALA A 383 -8.00 -6.97 15.07
C ALA A 383 -8.22 -6.83 13.56
N GLY A 384 -8.63 -5.65 13.09
CA GLY A 384 -8.83 -5.41 11.67
C GLY A 384 -7.54 -5.43 10.86
N ILE A 385 -6.45 -4.86 11.41
CA ILE A 385 -5.12 -4.89 10.78
C ILE A 385 -4.65 -6.34 10.66
N LEU A 386 -4.88 -7.11 11.72
CA LEU A 386 -4.47 -8.49 11.81
C LEU A 386 -5.25 -9.36 10.82
N GLY A 387 -6.58 -9.28 10.81
CA GLY A 387 -7.42 -10.27 10.13
C GLY A 387 -8.74 -9.80 9.55
N ALA A 388 -8.97 -8.51 9.28
CA ALA A 388 -10.19 -8.10 8.57
C ALA A 388 -10.29 -8.76 7.18
N ASP A 389 -11.50 -9.13 6.79
CA ASP A 389 -11.91 -9.38 5.41
C ASP A 389 -13.21 -8.60 5.18
N TRP A 390 -13.09 -7.30 4.95
CA TRP A 390 -14.25 -6.43 4.68
C TRP A 390 -14.22 -5.96 3.23
N ARG A 391 -15.22 -6.37 2.45
CA ARG A 391 -15.33 -6.11 1.01
C ARG A 391 -16.39 -5.04 0.74
N PRO A 392 -16.28 -4.30 -0.37
CA PRO A 392 -17.23 -3.24 -0.70
C PRO A 392 -18.68 -3.73 -0.78
N ASP A 393 -18.89 -4.93 -1.33
CA ASP A 393 -20.23 -5.51 -1.52
C ASP A 393 -20.85 -6.07 -0.23
N ASP A 394 -20.13 -6.03 0.91
CA ASP A 394 -20.61 -6.59 2.17
C ASP A 394 -21.68 -5.71 2.85
N ASP A 395 -21.74 -4.41 2.53
CA ASP A 395 -22.67 -3.45 3.15
C ASP A 395 -23.63 -2.82 2.12
N PRO A 396 -24.95 -3.09 2.20
CA PRO A 396 -25.93 -2.47 1.32
C PRO A 396 -26.20 -0.97 1.61
N GLU A 397 -25.73 -0.42 2.73
CA GLU A 397 -25.91 1.00 3.12
C GLU A 397 -24.66 1.88 2.88
N ASP A 398 -23.62 1.34 2.22
CA ASP A 398 -22.44 2.09 1.77
C ASP A 398 -21.62 2.74 2.94
N ALA A 399 -21.43 2.02 4.06
CA ALA A 399 -20.70 2.51 5.24
C ALA A 399 -19.17 2.62 5.06
N LEU A 400 -18.62 2.19 3.92
CA LEU A 400 -17.26 2.57 3.54
C LEU A 400 -17.29 4.04 3.14
N GLU A 401 -16.93 4.94 4.06
CA GLU A 401 -16.75 6.35 3.74
C GLU A 401 -15.76 6.47 2.56
N SER A 402 -16.30 6.67 1.36
CA SER A 402 -15.50 6.98 0.19
C SER A 402 -14.92 8.38 0.39
N GLU A 403 -13.64 8.43 0.80
CA GLU A 403 -12.90 9.69 0.74
C GLU A 403 -13.02 10.23 -0.69
N ARG A 404 -13.64 11.40 -0.84
CA ARG A 404 -13.78 12.12 -2.12
C ARG A 404 -12.40 12.27 -2.77
N GLY A 405 -12.06 11.38 -3.70
CA GLY A 405 -10.77 11.38 -4.39
C GLY A 405 -10.04 10.03 -4.47
N ALA A 406 -10.52 8.97 -3.82
CA ALA A 406 -9.97 7.63 -4.02
C ALA A 406 -10.34 7.09 -5.42
N LEU A 407 -9.33 6.72 -6.23
CA LEU A 407 -9.53 6.16 -7.58
C LEU A 407 -10.03 4.70 -7.59
N ARG A 408 -10.27 4.11 -6.40
CA ARG A 408 -11.04 2.88 -6.23
C ARG A 408 -11.87 2.96 -4.93
N PRO A 409 -13.14 3.38 -5.02
CA PRO A 409 -14.12 3.20 -3.93
C PRO A 409 -14.25 1.73 -3.49
N GLU A 410 -13.78 0.79 -4.32
CA GLU A 410 -14.09 -0.64 -4.32
C GLU A 410 -12.95 -1.54 -3.78
N ALA A 411 -12.00 -1.01 -3.00
CA ALA A 411 -10.87 -1.81 -2.53
C ALA A 411 -11.20 -2.55 -1.21
N ALA A 412 -11.26 -3.88 -1.21
CA ALA A 412 -11.42 -4.66 0.02
C ALA A 412 -10.42 -4.24 1.11
N ARG A 413 -10.90 -4.06 2.34
CA ARG A 413 -10.14 -3.80 3.56
C ARG A 413 -9.75 -5.15 4.17
N LEU A 414 -8.67 -5.69 3.60
CA LEU A 414 -8.08 -6.94 4.06
C LEU A 414 -6.97 -6.66 5.07
N GLY A 415 -7.03 -7.31 6.22
CA GLY A 415 -5.92 -7.44 7.15
C GLY A 415 -4.79 -8.27 6.57
N VAL A 416 -3.74 -8.50 7.37
CA VAL A 416 -2.59 -9.33 6.95
C VAL A 416 -3.00 -10.79 6.74
N ALA A 417 -3.81 -11.36 7.65
CA ALA A 417 -4.28 -12.74 7.62
C ALA A 417 -5.84 -12.80 7.64
N PRO A 418 -6.52 -12.56 6.50
CA PRO A 418 -7.97 -12.39 6.45
C PRO A 418 -8.82 -13.64 6.78
N GLU A 419 -8.22 -14.83 6.86
CA GLU A 419 -8.91 -16.07 7.19
C GLU A 419 -8.59 -16.57 8.61
N ILE A 420 -7.81 -15.80 9.37
CA ILE A 420 -7.50 -16.11 10.76
C ILE A 420 -8.75 -16.10 11.64
N GLU A 421 -8.77 -16.96 12.64
CA GLU A 421 -9.76 -16.96 13.72
C GLU A 421 -9.20 -16.22 14.95
N LEU A 422 -10.03 -15.41 15.59
CA LEU A 422 -9.59 -14.55 16.69
C LEU A 422 -10.29 -14.90 18.00
N TYR A 423 -9.53 -14.85 19.09
CA TYR A 423 -10.06 -14.83 20.45
C TYR A 423 -10.03 -13.39 20.95
N ASP A 424 -11.19 -12.83 21.27
CA ASP A 424 -11.31 -11.50 21.87
C ASP A 424 -11.11 -11.63 23.39
N VAL A 425 -10.03 -11.10 23.94
CA VAL A 425 -9.76 -11.15 25.38
C VAL A 425 -9.69 -9.72 25.92
N ARG A 426 -10.77 -9.27 26.55
CA ARG A 426 -10.94 -7.88 26.97
C ARG A 426 -10.24 -7.66 28.30
N VAL A 427 -9.19 -6.85 28.28
CA VAL A 427 -8.40 -6.49 29.46
C VAL A 427 -8.44 -4.99 29.74
N ALA A 428 -8.93 -4.20 28.77
CA ALA A 428 -9.11 -2.76 28.89
C ALA A 428 -10.59 -2.37 28.91
N ASP A 429 -10.93 -1.41 29.76
CA ASP A 429 -12.26 -0.84 29.91
C ASP A 429 -12.63 0.11 28.74
N SER A 430 -13.82 0.73 28.83
CA SER A 430 -14.33 1.65 27.83
C SER A 430 -13.52 2.94 27.67
N ASP A 431 -12.75 3.32 28.69
CA ASP A 431 -11.88 4.51 28.69
C ASP A 431 -10.44 4.16 28.22
N GLY A 432 -10.19 2.88 27.93
CA GLY A 432 -8.87 2.37 27.54
C GLY A 432 -7.92 2.13 28.72
N GLY A 433 -8.42 2.23 29.95
CA GLY A 433 -7.70 1.82 31.15
C GLY A 433 -7.64 0.30 31.25
N TYR A 434 -6.55 -0.26 31.77
CA TYR A 434 -6.45 -1.70 31.97
C TYR A 434 -5.67 -2.03 33.26
N ASP A 435 -6.03 -3.15 33.88
CA ASP A 435 -5.39 -3.67 35.09
C ASP A 435 -4.31 -4.68 34.70
N GLU A 436 -3.10 -4.56 35.27
CA GLU A 436 -2.02 -5.54 35.06
C GLU A 436 -2.45 -6.94 35.53
N LEU A 437 -3.31 -7.02 36.57
CA LEU A 437 -3.89 -8.28 37.01
C LEU A 437 -4.73 -8.95 35.92
N ALA A 438 -5.59 -8.19 35.24
CA ALA A 438 -6.44 -8.70 34.16
C ALA A 438 -5.59 -9.20 32.98
N LEU A 439 -4.50 -8.49 32.69
CA LEU A 439 -3.55 -8.89 31.65
C LEU A 439 -2.82 -10.20 32.00
N ILE A 440 -2.28 -10.33 33.21
CA ILE A 440 -1.62 -11.57 33.66
C ILE A 440 -2.62 -12.73 33.64
N ALA A 441 -3.83 -12.52 34.12
CA ALA A 441 -4.91 -13.50 34.08
C ALA A 441 -5.29 -13.90 32.65
N ALA A 442 -5.34 -12.97 31.71
CA ALA A 442 -5.62 -13.25 30.30
C ALA A 442 -4.54 -14.16 29.69
N LEU A 443 -3.26 -13.90 29.97
CA LEU A 443 -2.16 -14.75 29.52
C LEU A 443 -2.25 -16.17 30.12
N GLN A 444 -2.62 -16.27 31.40
CA GLN A 444 -2.84 -17.56 32.06
C GLN A 444 -4.07 -18.31 31.52
N LEU A 445 -5.14 -17.59 31.21
CA LEU A 445 -6.33 -18.15 30.57
C LEU A 445 -5.97 -18.74 29.19
N VAL A 446 -5.19 -18.05 28.37
CA VAL A 446 -4.72 -18.58 27.07
C VAL A 446 -3.93 -19.88 27.27
N ARG A 447 -3.04 -19.95 28.26
CA ARG A 447 -2.30 -21.17 28.59
C ARG A 447 -3.21 -22.30 29.05
N ALA A 448 -4.22 -21.99 29.87
CA ALA A 448 -5.19 -22.97 30.35
C ALA A 448 -6.03 -23.53 29.20
N LEU A 449 -6.51 -22.66 28.29
CA LEU A 449 -7.25 -23.07 27.09
C LEU A 449 -6.39 -24.01 26.23
N ASN A 450 -5.13 -23.66 25.97
CA ASN A 450 -4.23 -24.55 25.22
C ASN A 450 -3.97 -25.89 25.93
N ALA A 451 -3.95 -25.91 27.26
CA ALA A 451 -3.72 -27.13 28.03
C ALA A 451 -4.91 -28.13 28.00
N GLU A 452 -6.11 -27.70 27.60
CA GLU A 452 -7.24 -28.62 27.37
C GLU A 452 -7.10 -29.43 26.08
N HIS A 453 -6.23 -29.00 25.17
CA HIS A 453 -6.08 -29.60 23.85
C HIS A 453 -4.75 -30.37 23.75
N GLU A 454 -4.74 -31.46 22.97
CA GLU A 454 -3.51 -32.21 22.66
C GLU A 454 -2.52 -31.40 21.80
N HIS A 455 -3.02 -30.32 21.18
CA HIS A 455 -2.28 -29.43 20.29
C HIS A 455 -2.52 -27.97 20.70
N VAL A 456 -1.60 -27.08 20.29
CA VAL A 456 -1.73 -25.65 20.55
C VAL A 456 -2.95 -25.10 19.79
N GLU A 457 -4.01 -24.77 20.53
CA GLU A 457 -5.25 -24.21 19.99
C GLU A 457 -5.04 -22.76 19.57
N ILE A 458 -4.58 -21.91 20.49
CA ILE A 458 -4.24 -20.49 20.30
C ILE A 458 -2.74 -20.39 20.08
N ALA A 459 -2.33 -20.18 18.83
CA ALA A 459 -0.92 -20.18 18.43
C ALA A 459 -0.16 -18.92 18.82
N GLY A 460 -0.87 -17.80 19.05
CA GLY A 460 -0.24 -16.57 19.49
C GLY A 460 -1.19 -15.56 20.11
N VAL A 461 -0.57 -14.53 20.70
CA VAL A 461 -1.24 -13.40 21.35
C VAL A 461 -0.70 -12.08 20.80
N ASN A 462 -1.60 -11.14 20.52
CA ASN A 462 -1.28 -9.77 20.18
C ASN A 462 -1.54 -8.85 21.38
N LEU A 463 -0.50 -8.14 21.82
CA LEU A 463 -0.49 -7.24 22.97
C LEU A 463 -0.23 -5.81 22.50
N SER A 464 -1.28 -5.13 22.05
CA SER A 464 -1.21 -3.74 21.56
C SER A 464 -1.35 -2.71 22.69
N LEU A 465 -0.81 -3.03 23.86
CA LEU A 465 -0.85 -2.24 25.10
C LEU A 465 0.57 -1.95 25.58
N SER A 466 0.71 -1.03 26.55
CA SER A 466 2.01 -0.49 26.96
C SER A 466 2.02 -0.12 28.44
N LEU A 467 2.58 -0.99 29.28
CA LEU A 467 2.81 -0.73 30.70
C LEU A 467 4.13 0.01 30.87
N ARG A 468 4.10 1.13 31.58
CA ARG A 468 5.33 1.86 31.88
C ARG A 468 6.18 1.00 32.82
N HIS A 469 7.41 0.69 32.39
CA HIS A 469 8.37 -0.03 33.22
C HIS A 469 8.73 0.79 34.47
N ASP A 470 8.45 0.25 35.66
CA ASP A 470 8.88 0.81 36.94
C ASP A 470 10.33 0.39 37.24
N VAL A 471 11.25 1.21 36.74
CA VAL A 471 12.70 1.02 36.89
C VAL A 471 13.18 1.03 38.35
N SER A 472 12.40 1.56 39.29
CA SER A 472 12.80 1.65 40.70
C SER A 472 12.61 0.34 41.44
N ASN A 473 11.65 -0.48 40.97
CA ASN A 473 11.23 -1.70 41.65
C ASN A 473 11.58 -2.96 40.87
N TYR A 474 11.70 -2.89 39.54
CA TYR A 474 11.92 -4.06 38.70
C TYR A 474 13.13 -3.91 37.78
N ALA A 475 13.96 -4.96 37.72
CA ALA A 475 14.94 -5.10 36.66
C ALA A 475 14.22 -5.18 35.29
N CYS A 476 14.90 -4.74 34.23
CA CYS A 476 14.29 -4.66 32.91
C CYS A 476 13.86 -6.05 32.41
N GLY A 477 12.61 -6.17 31.94
CA GLY A 477 12.02 -7.44 31.50
C GLY A 477 11.65 -8.40 32.64
N ARG A 478 11.63 -7.93 33.91
CA ARG A 478 11.31 -8.73 35.10
C ARG A 478 10.07 -8.24 35.85
N THR A 479 9.22 -7.44 35.22
CA THR A 479 7.90 -7.13 35.77
C THR A 479 6.99 -8.36 35.72
N PRO A 480 5.97 -8.44 36.59
CA PRO A 480 5.05 -9.59 36.63
C PRO A 480 4.45 -9.93 35.26
N VAL A 481 4.05 -8.92 34.49
CA VAL A 481 3.56 -9.11 33.11
C VAL A 481 4.64 -9.67 32.17
N CYS A 482 5.89 -9.22 32.26
CA CYS A 482 6.98 -9.73 31.43
C CYS A 482 7.25 -11.20 31.75
N GLU A 483 7.29 -11.56 33.03
CA GLU A 483 7.51 -12.95 33.43
C GLU A 483 6.36 -13.87 33.01
N GLU A 484 5.10 -13.40 33.03
CA GLU A 484 4.00 -14.19 32.49
C GLU A 484 4.07 -14.33 30.97
N CYS A 485 4.52 -13.30 30.25
CA CYS A 485 4.80 -13.41 28.81
C CYS A 485 5.90 -14.45 28.52
N GLU A 486 6.98 -14.48 29.32
CA GLU A 486 8.02 -15.51 29.21
C GLU A 486 7.46 -16.92 29.45
N ARG A 487 6.58 -17.09 30.43
CA ARG A 487 5.88 -18.37 30.69
C ARG A 487 4.95 -18.78 29.54
N LEU A 488 4.24 -17.82 28.96
CA LEU A 488 3.39 -18.03 27.79
C LEU A 488 4.24 -18.48 26.58
N VAL A 489 5.34 -17.79 26.29
CA VAL A 489 6.23 -18.15 25.18
C VAL A 489 6.88 -19.51 25.40
N ALA A 490 7.29 -19.83 26.63
CA ALA A 490 7.82 -21.13 26.99
C ALA A 490 6.80 -22.28 26.80
N SER A 491 5.50 -21.99 26.81
CA SER A 491 4.44 -22.98 26.52
C SER A 491 4.19 -23.20 25.01
N GLY A 492 4.96 -22.53 24.14
CA GLY A 492 4.86 -22.69 22.68
C GLY A 492 4.00 -21.63 21.99
N VAL A 493 3.43 -20.67 22.73
CA VAL A 493 2.59 -19.61 22.18
C VAL A 493 3.42 -18.40 21.78
N VAL A 494 3.20 -17.82 20.61
CA VAL A 494 3.90 -16.62 20.17
C VAL A 494 3.33 -15.39 20.86
N ALA A 495 4.16 -14.54 21.46
CA ALA A 495 3.73 -13.26 22.02
C ALA A 495 4.30 -12.09 21.20
N VAL A 496 3.41 -11.28 20.63
CA VAL A 496 3.76 -10.07 19.88
C VAL A 496 3.26 -8.84 20.64
N ALA A 497 4.16 -7.92 20.97
CA ALA A 497 3.83 -6.72 21.75
C ALA A 497 4.26 -5.43 21.04
N ALA A 498 3.46 -4.39 21.23
CA ALA A 498 3.83 -3.04 20.83
C ALA A 498 5.03 -2.54 21.64
N ALA A 499 5.95 -1.82 21.01
CA ALA A 499 7.12 -1.25 21.70
C ALA A 499 6.76 -0.12 22.70
N GLY A 500 5.58 0.48 22.54
CA GLY A 500 5.10 1.63 23.31
C GLY A 500 5.29 2.94 22.55
N ASN A 501 4.58 3.99 22.98
CA ASN A 501 4.58 5.31 22.32
C ASN A 501 5.35 6.39 23.10
N LEU A 502 6.38 5.99 23.86
CA LEU A 502 7.18 6.87 24.73
C LEU A 502 8.51 7.33 24.09
N GLY A 503 8.62 7.23 22.76
CA GLY A 503 9.82 7.61 22.02
C GLY A 503 10.07 9.12 21.93
N ARG A 504 9.05 9.94 22.19
CA ARG A 504 9.13 11.40 22.31
C ARG A 504 8.68 11.79 23.72
N ALA A 505 9.43 12.68 24.37
CA ALA A 505 9.09 13.20 25.68
C ALA A 505 9.31 14.72 25.75
N ARG A 506 8.59 15.36 26.68
CA ARG A 506 8.79 16.76 27.06
C ARG A 506 9.67 16.80 28.30
N TYR A 507 10.68 17.65 28.29
CA TYR A 507 11.64 17.84 29.37
C TYR A 507 11.46 19.26 29.93
N LEU A 508 11.40 19.39 31.25
CA LEU A 508 11.41 20.70 31.89
C LEU A 508 12.88 21.07 32.16
N GLY A 509 13.35 22.13 31.52
CA GLY A 509 14.66 22.72 31.73
C GLY A 509 14.78 23.37 33.10
N SER A 510 16.02 23.54 33.57
CA SER A 510 16.31 24.20 34.85
C SER A 510 15.92 25.68 34.89
N ASP A 511 15.72 26.29 33.72
CA ASP A 511 15.20 27.64 33.48
C ASP A 511 13.67 27.72 33.49
N GLY A 512 12.97 26.58 33.61
CA GLY A 512 11.52 26.50 33.56
C GLY A 512 10.94 26.41 32.14
N GLU A 513 11.79 26.37 31.12
CA GLU A 513 11.36 26.17 29.73
C GLU A 513 11.06 24.68 29.46
N VAL A 514 10.08 24.42 28.60
CA VAL A 514 9.73 23.06 28.20
C VAL A 514 10.39 22.76 26.87
N ASP A 515 11.36 21.85 26.88
CA ASP A 515 11.99 21.31 25.68
C ASP A 515 11.32 19.99 25.26
N GLU A 516 11.39 19.64 23.98
CA GLU A 516 10.86 18.39 23.45
C GLU A 516 11.93 17.62 22.68
N GLY A 517 12.07 16.34 22.99
CA GLY A 517 13.12 15.53 22.39
C GLY A 517 12.78 14.06 22.26
N TYR A 518 13.69 13.34 21.61
CA TYR A 518 13.66 11.90 21.52
C TYR A 518 14.17 11.24 22.79
N ARG A 519 13.50 10.17 23.22
CA ARG A 519 13.86 9.37 24.40
C ARG A 519 14.36 7.99 23.98
N SER A 520 15.63 7.71 24.25
CA SER A 520 16.19 6.34 24.25
C SER A 520 15.76 5.59 25.51
N VAL A 521 15.91 4.26 25.51
CA VAL A 521 15.52 3.41 26.65
C VAL A 521 14.05 3.66 27.05
N SER A 522 13.18 3.60 26.04
CA SER A 522 11.77 3.95 26.16
C SER A 522 10.82 2.78 25.93
N ILE A 523 11.34 1.59 25.59
CA ILE A 523 10.55 0.36 25.42
C ILE A 523 9.74 0.08 26.68
N THR A 524 8.45 -0.19 26.49
CA THR A 524 7.49 -0.46 27.57
C THR A 524 7.29 -1.95 27.78
N ASP A 525 6.70 -2.32 28.91
CA ASP A 525 6.34 -3.70 29.19
C ASP A 525 5.01 -4.04 28.49
N PRO A 526 4.83 -5.28 27.99
CA PRO A 526 5.75 -6.43 28.08
C PRO A 526 6.84 -6.47 26.99
N GLY A 527 7.03 -5.41 26.20
CA GLY A 527 8.06 -5.33 25.16
C GLY A 527 9.51 -5.45 25.65
N ASN A 528 9.77 -5.23 26.94
CA ASN A 528 11.08 -5.50 27.53
C ASN A 528 11.33 -7.00 27.80
N ALA A 529 10.34 -7.89 27.69
CA ALA A 529 10.57 -9.32 27.79
C ALA A 529 11.44 -9.83 26.62
N ASP A 530 12.29 -10.81 26.88
CA ASP A 530 13.29 -11.31 25.93
C ASP A 530 12.63 -12.11 24.80
N ALA A 531 11.76 -13.04 25.18
CA ALA A 531 11.13 -13.97 24.24
C ALA A 531 9.98 -13.33 23.44
N VAL A 532 9.42 -12.21 23.91
CA VAL A 532 8.37 -11.45 23.21
C VAL A 532 8.94 -10.86 21.92
N ILE A 533 8.13 -10.85 20.85
CA ILE A 533 8.42 -10.13 19.61
C ILE A 533 7.91 -8.69 19.76
N THR A 534 8.82 -7.74 19.91
CA THR A 534 8.52 -6.34 20.19
C THR A 534 8.58 -5.53 18.92
N VAL A 535 7.51 -4.80 18.63
CA VAL A 535 7.29 -4.16 17.33
C VAL A 535 7.27 -2.64 17.47
N GLY A 536 8.23 -1.97 16.83
CA GLY A 536 8.21 -0.50 16.68
C GLY A 536 7.39 -0.06 15.46
N ALA A 537 7.15 1.25 15.35
CA ALA A 537 6.30 1.83 14.32
C ALA A 537 7.09 2.58 13.24
N THR A 538 6.67 2.45 11.98
CA THR A 538 7.12 3.26 10.85
C THR A 538 5.96 3.98 10.18
N HIS A 539 6.29 4.91 9.28
CA HIS A 539 5.32 5.43 8.32
C HIS A 539 4.74 4.30 7.46
N ARG A 540 3.42 4.31 7.26
CA ARG A 540 2.68 3.22 6.61
C ARG A 540 2.90 3.02 5.13
N ALA A 541 3.47 3.99 4.42
CA ALA A 541 3.57 3.98 2.95
C ALA A 541 4.98 4.26 2.44
N ASP A 542 5.80 4.89 3.27
CA ASP A 542 7.15 5.28 2.89
C ASP A 542 8.10 5.13 4.08
N PRO A 543 8.22 3.89 4.60
CA PRO A 543 9.09 3.61 5.73
C PRO A 543 10.58 3.84 5.38
N TYR A 544 10.95 3.80 4.10
CA TYR A 544 12.32 4.05 3.66
C TYR A 544 12.69 5.54 3.78
N ALA A 545 11.82 6.45 3.32
CA ALA A 545 12.10 7.89 3.42
C ALA A 545 11.91 8.41 4.86
N TYR A 546 10.79 8.09 5.50
CA TYR A 546 10.45 8.64 6.83
C TYR A 546 11.07 7.85 7.99
N GLY A 547 11.39 6.57 7.79
CA GLY A 547 11.98 5.73 8.84
C GLY A 547 11.00 5.41 9.97
N VAL A 548 11.59 5.31 11.18
CA VAL A 548 10.90 4.98 12.43
C VAL A 548 10.12 6.20 12.92
N SER A 549 8.83 6.01 13.23
CA SER A 549 7.93 7.07 13.68
C SER A 549 8.43 7.74 14.96
N TYR A 550 8.20 9.05 15.08
CA TYR A 550 8.77 9.84 16.17
C TYR A 550 8.32 9.34 17.56
N PHE A 551 7.06 8.89 17.68
CA PHE A 551 6.48 8.38 18.92
C PHE A 551 6.95 6.96 19.28
N SER A 552 7.46 6.18 18.32
CA SER A 552 7.84 4.79 18.55
C SER A 552 8.91 4.72 19.62
N SER A 553 8.68 3.93 20.66
CA SER A 553 9.69 3.70 21.68
C SER A 553 10.93 3.03 21.08
N ARG A 554 12.08 3.34 21.68
CA ARG A 554 13.41 3.01 21.19
C ARG A 554 14.18 2.28 22.28
N GLY A 555 14.98 1.32 21.85
CA GLY A 555 15.93 0.66 22.72
C GLY A 555 17.16 1.52 23.05
N PRO A 556 18.21 0.89 23.61
CA PRO A 556 18.18 -0.48 24.18
C PRO A 556 17.11 -0.62 25.25
N THR A 557 16.82 -1.85 25.67
CA THR A 557 16.15 -2.05 26.97
C THR A 557 17.00 -1.48 28.10
N GLY A 558 16.43 -1.33 29.30
CA GLY A 558 17.17 -0.82 30.46
C GLY A 558 18.42 -1.63 30.84
N ASP A 559 18.50 -2.89 30.41
CA ASP A 559 19.64 -3.80 30.60
C ASP A 559 20.49 -4.04 29.33
N GLY A 560 20.26 -3.29 28.25
CA GLY A 560 21.14 -3.28 27.06
C GLY A 560 20.73 -4.21 25.91
N ARG A 561 19.64 -4.99 26.04
CA ARG A 561 19.17 -5.87 24.96
C ARG A 561 18.66 -5.07 23.76
N LEU A 562 18.77 -5.70 22.58
CA LEU A 562 18.34 -5.13 21.31
C LEU A 562 16.82 -5.20 21.20
N LYS A 563 16.15 -4.06 21.41
CA LYS A 563 14.72 -3.86 21.19
C LYS A 563 14.47 -2.52 20.48
N PRO A 564 13.40 -2.36 19.68
CA PRO A 564 12.44 -3.40 19.29
C PRO A 564 13.11 -4.50 18.44
N ASP A 565 12.43 -5.64 18.27
CA ASP A 565 12.96 -6.73 17.46
C ASP A 565 12.90 -6.40 15.97
N LEU A 566 11.83 -5.75 15.53
CA LEU A 566 11.63 -5.23 14.17
C LEU A 566 10.58 -4.12 14.18
N VAL A 567 10.33 -3.51 13.02
CA VAL A 567 9.32 -2.44 12.87
C VAL A 567 8.30 -2.77 11.79
N ALA A 568 7.10 -2.20 11.96
CA ALA A 568 6.01 -2.34 10.99
C ALA A 568 5.21 -1.02 10.90
N PRO A 569 4.36 -0.85 9.86
CA PRO A 569 3.48 0.32 9.73
C PRO A 569 2.65 0.61 10.98
N GLY A 570 2.84 1.81 11.55
CA GLY A 570 2.08 2.27 12.72
C GLY A 570 1.56 3.70 12.63
N GLU A 571 1.85 4.44 11.55
CA GLU A 571 1.34 5.81 11.34
C GLU A 571 0.14 5.82 10.37
N LYS A 572 -0.98 6.44 10.78
CA LYS A 572 -2.22 6.64 9.99
C LYS A 572 -2.75 5.36 9.35
N VAL A 573 -2.64 4.26 10.08
CA VAL A 573 -3.10 2.93 9.62
C VAL A 573 -4.62 2.93 9.64
N LEU A 574 -5.24 2.68 8.47
CA LEU A 574 -6.70 2.54 8.36
C LEU A 574 -7.09 1.11 8.73
N SER A 575 -8.06 0.96 9.62
CA SER A 575 -8.61 -0.33 10.02
C SER A 575 -10.03 -0.19 10.58
N THR A 576 -10.67 -1.32 10.86
CA THR A 576 -12.04 -1.43 11.35
C THR A 576 -12.22 -0.84 12.75
N VAL A 577 -13.34 -0.17 13.02
CA VAL A 577 -13.75 0.26 14.36
C VAL A 577 -15.21 -0.17 14.61
N PRO A 578 -15.69 -0.25 15.87
CA PRO A 578 -17.00 -0.82 16.17
C PRO A 578 -18.15 -0.17 15.39
N GLY A 579 -19.14 -0.99 15.01
CA GLY A 579 -20.31 -0.55 14.27
C GLY A 579 -20.09 -0.39 12.77
N ASN A 580 -19.36 -1.33 12.13
CA ASN A 580 -19.09 -1.37 10.68
C ASN A 580 -18.47 -0.07 10.14
N ARG A 581 -17.51 0.51 10.87
CA ARG A 581 -16.81 1.73 10.47
C ARG A 581 -15.32 1.46 10.31
N GLU A 582 -14.59 2.43 9.77
CA GLU A 582 -13.13 2.43 9.74
C GLU A 582 -12.57 3.77 10.22
N GLU A 583 -11.37 3.74 10.80
CA GLU A 583 -10.67 4.95 11.22
C GLU A 583 -9.15 4.80 11.05
N ARG A 584 -8.46 5.92 10.91
CA ARG A 584 -6.99 5.97 10.91
C ARG A 584 -6.49 6.19 12.33
N MET A 585 -5.59 5.33 12.78
CA MET A 585 -4.95 5.46 14.09
C MET A 585 -3.43 5.41 13.97
N ASP A 586 -2.78 6.06 14.93
CA ASP A 586 -1.34 6.14 15.09
C ASP A 586 -0.91 5.40 16.36
N GLY A 587 0.11 4.55 16.25
CA GLY A 587 0.70 3.88 17.41
C GLY A 587 1.49 2.64 17.05
N THR A 588 2.40 2.26 17.94
CA THR A 588 3.02 0.91 17.91
C THR A 588 1.99 -0.20 18.08
N SER A 589 0.84 0.11 18.69
CA SER A 589 -0.36 -0.72 18.74
C SER A 589 -0.91 -1.12 17.37
N MET A 590 -0.72 -0.29 16.34
CA MET A 590 -1.11 -0.60 14.96
C MET A 590 0.00 -1.36 14.21
N ALA A 591 1.24 -1.28 14.68
CA ALA A 591 2.38 -2.01 14.09
C ALA A 591 2.38 -3.49 14.51
N ALA A 592 2.18 -3.79 15.79
CA ALA A 592 2.13 -5.14 16.34
C ALA A 592 1.20 -6.13 15.58
N PRO A 593 -0.05 -5.78 15.23
CA PRO A 593 -0.95 -6.71 14.52
C PRO A 593 -0.48 -7.05 13.10
N HIS A 594 0.38 -6.24 12.45
CA HIS A 594 0.99 -6.63 11.18
C HIS A 594 1.92 -7.84 11.36
N VAL A 595 2.70 -7.85 12.43
CA VAL A 595 3.62 -8.95 12.77
C VAL A 595 2.85 -10.18 13.23
N SER A 596 1.83 -10.00 14.06
CA SER A 596 0.92 -11.09 14.45
C SER A 596 0.29 -11.77 13.23
N GLY A 597 -0.19 -10.98 12.26
CA GLY A 597 -0.71 -11.52 11.01
C GLY A 597 0.35 -12.22 10.16
N ALA A 598 1.59 -11.71 10.12
CA ALA A 598 2.68 -12.36 9.40
C ALA A 598 3.02 -13.73 9.98
N VAL A 599 3.07 -13.85 11.31
CA VAL A 599 3.23 -15.13 11.99
C VAL A 599 2.06 -16.06 11.66
N ALA A 600 0.83 -15.56 11.67
CA ALA A 600 -0.32 -16.38 11.30
C ALA A 600 -0.24 -16.90 9.85
N LEU A 601 0.24 -16.10 8.91
CA LEU A 601 0.48 -16.55 7.53
C LEU A 601 1.56 -17.63 7.47
N LEU A 602 2.69 -17.44 8.16
CA LEU A 602 3.76 -18.45 8.28
C LEU A 602 3.21 -19.76 8.85
N LEU A 603 2.48 -19.71 9.96
CA LEU A 603 1.90 -20.89 10.59
C LEU A 603 0.85 -21.59 9.73
N SER A 604 0.05 -20.84 8.96
CA SER A 604 -0.92 -21.43 8.04
C SER A 604 -0.25 -22.18 6.89
N ARG A 605 0.97 -21.78 6.51
CA ARG A 605 1.75 -22.41 5.44
C ARG A 605 2.66 -23.52 5.94
N HIS A 606 3.20 -23.34 7.13
CA HIS A 606 4.20 -24.17 7.81
C HIS A 606 3.71 -24.56 9.22
N PRO A 607 2.72 -25.47 9.33
CA PRO A 607 2.20 -25.90 10.64
C PRO A 607 3.25 -26.55 11.53
N GLU A 608 4.37 -27.04 10.98
CA GLU A 608 5.52 -27.57 11.71
C GLU A 608 6.21 -26.55 12.63
N LEU A 609 5.97 -25.25 12.41
CA LEU A 609 6.47 -24.15 13.24
C LEU A 609 5.54 -23.83 14.42
N VAL A 610 4.34 -24.42 14.50
CA VAL A 610 3.47 -24.29 15.67
C VAL A 610 4.22 -24.79 16.92
N GLY A 611 4.16 -24.02 18.01
CA GLY A 611 4.91 -24.33 19.22
C GLY A 611 6.37 -23.86 19.21
N ARG A 612 6.85 -23.20 18.15
CA ARG A 612 8.26 -22.76 18.00
C ARG A 612 8.43 -21.25 17.92
N PRO A 613 8.01 -20.50 18.97
CA PRO A 613 7.97 -19.04 18.92
C PRO A 613 9.34 -18.38 18.72
N ARG A 614 10.43 -18.98 19.23
CA ARG A 614 11.79 -18.45 19.03
C ARG A 614 12.27 -18.58 17.59
N GLU A 615 11.93 -19.68 16.92
CA GLU A 615 12.25 -19.91 15.51
C GLU A 615 11.48 -18.93 14.62
N LEU A 616 10.20 -18.71 14.89
CA LEU A 616 9.39 -17.69 14.20
C LEU A 616 9.95 -16.28 14.40
N LYS A 617 10.35 -15.93 15.63
CA LYS A 617 11.01 -14.66 15.93
C LYS A 617 12.29 -14.50 15.10
N GLN A 618 13.13 -15.54 15.04
CA GLN A 618 14.36 -15.54 14.27
C GLN A 618 14.09 -15.31 12.78
N ILE A 619 13.20 -16.11 12.17
CA ILE A 619 12.80 -16.00 10.75
C ILE A 619 12.39 -14.56 10.41
N LEU A 620 11.48 -13.98 11.21
CA LEU A 620 11.00 -12.62 10.97
C LEU A 620 12.09 -11.55 11.08
N THR A 621 13.04 -11.73 12.01
CA THR A 621 14.15 -10.78 12.17
C THR A 621 15.23 -10.96 11.11
N GLU A 622 15.49 -12.18 10.63
CA GLU A 622 16.50 -12.44 9.60
C GLU A 622 16.00 -12.03 8.21
N SER A 623 14.69 -12.09 7.97
CA SER A 623 14.08 -11.69 6.69
C SER A 623 13.69 -10.20 6.63
N ALA A 624 13.85 -9.44 7.71
CA ALA A 624 13.46 -8.03 7.77
C ALA A 624 14.33 -7.15 6.85
N ILE A 625 13.71 -6.08 6.31
CA ILE A 625 14.39 -5.14 5.42
C ILE A 625 15.05 -4.03 6.24
N ASP A 626 16.37 -3.95 6.22
CA ASP A 626 17.11 -2.86 6.83
C ASP A 626 16.74 -1.50 6.20
N LEU A 627 16.27 -0.56 7.03
CA LEU A 627 15.93 0.81 6.63
C LEU A 627 17.14 1.77 6.70
N GLY A 628 18.33 1.27 7.04
CA GLY A 628 19.55 2.07 7.21
C GLY A 628 19.48 3.02 8.41
N ARG A 629 18.76 2.63 9.47
CA ARG A 629 18.55 3.43 10.70
C ARG A 629 19.29 2.82 11.88
N GLU A 630 19.37 3.57 12.98
CA GLU A 630 19.96 3.07 14.23
C GLU A 630 19.28 1.76 14.68
N ARG A 631 20.08 0.75 15.06
CA ARG A 631 19.61 -0.60 15.39
C ARG A 631 18.60 -0.59 16.53
N TYR A 632 18.83 0.26 17.54
CA TYR A 632 17.91 0.42 18.65
C TYR A 632 16.58 1.08 18.29
N PHE A 633 16.43 1.62 17.08
CA PHE A 633 15.20 2.29 16.65
C PHE A 633 14.40 1.39 15.71
N GLN A 634 15.07 0.75 14.75
CA GLN A 634 14.41 -0.08 13.73
C GLN A 634 14.43 -1.59 14.06
N GLY A 635 15.17 -2.01 15.08
CA GLY A 635 15.41 -3.43 15.31
C GLY A 635 16.09 -4.08 14.11
N ALA A 636 15.61 -5.23 13.68
CA ALA A 636 16.06 -5.92 12.49
C ALA A 636 15.73 -5.22 11.17
N GLY A 637 14.81 -4.26 11.19
CA GLY A 637 14.31 -3.58 10.00
C GLY A 637 12.81 -3.70 9.87
N LEU A 638 12.29 -3.31 8.71
CA LEU A 638 10.87 -3.40 8.37
C LEU A 638 10.46 -4.85 8.11
N LEU A 639 9.34 -5.26 8.68
CA LEU A 639 8.69 -6.55 8.39
C LEU A 639 8.54 -6.79 6.88
N ASP A 640 9.00 -7.95 6.42
CA ASP A 640 8.78 -8.46 5.07
C ASP A 640 8.18 -9.86 5.13
N VAL A 641 6.86 -9.94 4.92
CA VAL A 641 6.11 -11.19 5.00
C VAL A 641 6.47 -12.13 3.84
N LEU A 642 6.75 -11.58 2.66
CA LEU A 642 7.09 -12.37 1.49
C LEU A 642 8.45 -13.03 1.68
N ALA A 643 9.47 -12.25 2.07
CA ALA A 643 10.81 -12.77 2.34
C ALA A 643 10.81 -13.78 3.50
N ALA A 644 9.99 -13.57 4.53
CA ALA A 644 9.85 -14.53 5.63
C ALA A 644 9.34 -15.89 5.14
N LEU A 645 8.32 -15.91 4.29
CA LEU A 645 7.78 -17.15 3.71
C LEU A 645 8.73 -17.80 2.69
N GLU A 646 9.54 -17.02 1.98
CA GLU A 646 10.56 -17.54 1.05
C GLU A 646 11.80 -18.11 1.76
N SER A 647 12.03 -17.76 3.02
CA SER A 647 13.21 -18.17 3.78
C SER A 647 13.13 -19.59 4.37
N ILE A 648 11.95 -20.20 4.34
CA ILE A 648 11.66 -21.57 4.80
C ILE A 648 11.55 -22.49 3.58
#